data_AF-A0AAV4C407-F1
#
_entry.id   AF-A0AAV4C407-F1
#
_cell.length_a   1.000
_cell.length_b   1.000
_cell.length_c   1.000
_cell.angle_alpha   90.00
_cell.angle_beta   90.00
_cell.angle_gamma   90.00
#
_symmetry.space_group_name_H-M   'P 1'
#
loop_
_entity.id
_entity.type
_entity.pdbx_description
1 polymer ?
#
loop_
_entity_poly.entity_id
_entity_poly.type
_entity_poly.pdbx_seq_one_letter_code
_entity_poly.pdbx_strand_id
1 'polypeptide(L)'
;MKIASIAHQGVERILSTKYLPVSLMQNLVKACIKKLESQMEDNLDLDSRIMLKFCKSQRLLLSLYSSVSVLNSAAPEASKLSDFEILTNILRLSPLEAQSVITLLEHYNLLTPNTNLTKQSVRVKFKEDVGPLGATSFLHAFSYRTLFSNEDKGSETPSTPSSSTKQMQITVSKEASDERRLALSKFLYSGCLHRQCQTQELMSVIQKGNLPPDQLMSLLLQYWLSSTDHTIDMMANLYELIKAITALTDLSEVVVDSNESSVWWQSVRNTCSQSDNIKAAYLAVVTCRAAAVSALGLQGPFKDPDADTLSGKSEEEEDLEKREELKRHRKKKDDDKKDNDEIGGDDDPGTSVADTSTDSQDWESLTVDMELWEVLARQCEDAMAIVTLLNIQASQENNRHQPISVAVARLLHGGKGSIPEVIARYVVQQHLNPASLFYSFTTDSETQTLQDEAEEEEDVVGTDEVDSETSQKGTGERDPQNKEKTEEGRPLSDRIQEMEQSDKIKYQLGELRRRFPHTLHNDILLSNCCWEYAVLWNKEPEAIWSLEFSLEYLRLVQNAVLRQGVSSLLWHMFMKKRASSAAHLMEKVGKPPKERLCRKEVGMNDVNLVTFATLCADFMEIIMDANCEAHEVPVYNLEPAWQKMDGPTSLIELAVDQKATNYGLLRVHFHLFKIMSAVLSLGMKSVKVLSLFDNKGRAALFRELHSHPLLPSQKVEPGLISSRKNFLCRVISTAVSTIEPPATLDQSTTSMTSMVSSSSALIKRQRSLYPSAFKWPQVVQMLARDFGLDLDYFKRHHVCELFSYGHDKLGEEVMLSVNDHEEMGVHLLTIGGQRVAWEIFKRDIDRNFQHLAGMSTSLTRWLKNLEPDKLHCHAVPLTWTVLLLEHAATRLTEDSRHHDLAQELLEKTRTLAAFTSES
;
A
#
# COMPACT_ATOMS: atom_id res chain seq x y z
N MET A 1 26.52 27.43 40.77
CA MET A 1 27.13 28.19 39.65
C MET A 1 28.08 29.23 40.22
N LYS A 2 29.40 29.01 40.15
CA LYS A 2 30.38 30.08 40.35
C LYS A 2 30.60 30.75 38.99
N ILE A 3 30.55 32.08 38.96
CA ILE A 3 30.73 32.90 37.76
C ILE A 3 32.16 32.68 37.25
N ALA A 4 32.32 32.31 35.98
CA ALA A 4 33.64 32.18 35.37
C ALA A 4 34.41 33.52 35.45
N SER A 5 35.69 33.49 35.80
CA SER A 5 36.55 34.68 35.85
C SER A 5 36.41 35.55 34.58
N ILE A 6 36.47 36.88 34.73
CA ILE A 6 36.37 37.84 33.61
C ILE A 6 37.37 37.50 32.49
N ALA A 7 38.55 36.98 32.85
CA ALA A 7 39.57 36.56 31.90
C ALA A 7 39.12 35.33 31.06
N HIS A 8 38.42 34.38 31.68
CA HIS A 8 37.86 33.21 30.99
C HIS A 8 36.78 33.64 29.99
N GLN A 9 35.83 34.46 30.45
CA GLN A 9 34.77 35.01 29.57
C GLN A 9 35.35 35.86 28.43
N GLY A 10 36.42 36.61 28.69
CA GLY A 10 37.12 37.41 27.68
C GLY A 10 37.74 36.57 26.56
N VAL A 11 38.49 35.51 26.91
CA VAL A 11 39.09 34.61 25.91
C VAL A 11 38.02 33.83 25.17
N GLU A 12 37.00 33.33 25.86
CA GLU A 12 35.85 32.67 25.25
C GLU A 12 35.14 33.56 24.23
N ARG A 13 34.86 34.82 24.57
CA ARG A 13 34.25 35.80 23.64
C ARG A 13 35.12 36.10 22.43
N ILE A 14 36.44 36.16 22.58
CA ILE A 14 37.37 36.36 21.46
C ILE A 14 37.36 35.15 20.52
N LEU A 15 37.39 33.92 21.06
CA LEU A 15 37.30 32.69 20.27
C LEU A 15 35.93 32.52 19.59
N SER A 16 34.87 33.08 20.19
CA SER A 16 33.53 33.17 19.62
C SER A 16 33.35 34.27 18.56
N THR A 17 34.38 35.07 18.27
CA THR A 17 34.28 36.16 17.27
C THR A 17 34.31 35.60 15.85
N LYS A 18 33.30 35.93 15.05
CA LYS A 18 33.20 35.51 13.65
C LYS A 18 34.36 36.09 12.82
N TYR A 19 34.85 35.31 11.86
CA TYR A 19 35.89 35.68 10.88
C TYR A 19 37.30 35.94 11.45
N LEU A 20 37.56 35.56 12.70
CA LEU A 20 38.91 35.65 13.26
C LEU A 20 39.82 34.55 12.66
N PRO A 21 41.02 34.88 12.13
CA PRO A 21 41.92 33.88 11.58
C PRO A 21 42.34 32.83 12.62
N VAL A 22 42.39 31.56 12.22
CA VAL A 22 42.79 30.44 13.09
C VAL A 22 44.19 30.63 13.66
N SER A 23 45.11 31.17 12.86
CA SER A 23 46.47 31.48 13.29
C SER A 23 46.51 32.48 14.45
N LEU A 24 45.62 33.48 14.43
CA LEU A 24 45.49 34.47 15.49
C LEU A 24 44.85 33.88 16.74
N MET A 25 43.81 33.04 16.60
CA MET A 25 43.24 32.27 17.71
C MET A 25 44.29 31.38 18.39
N GLN A 26 45.08 30.65 17.60
CA GLN A 26 46.15 29.78 18.11
C GLN A 26 47.22 30.57 18.86
N ASN A 27 47.65 31.73 18.32
CA ASN A 27 48.65 32.58 18.96
C ASN A 27 48.15 33.16 20.29
N LEU A 28 46.88 33.58 20.34
CA LEU A 28 46.25 34.09 21.57
C LEU A 28 46.18 33.00 22.65
N VAL A 29 45.68 31.81 22.30
CA VAL A 29 45.59 30.68 23.24
C VAL A 29 46.99 30.25 23.71
N LYS A 30 47.99 30.20 22.82
CA LYS A 30 49.39 29.91 23.18
C LYS A 30 49.97 30.94 24.15
N ALA A 31 49.70 32.23 23.94
CA ALA A 31 50.14 33.29 24.84
C ALA A 31 49.49 33.18 26.23
N CYS A 32 48.19 32.87 26.28
CA CYS A 32 47.47 32.61 27.53
C CYS A 32 48.04 31.41 28.30
N ILE A 33 48.32 30.29 27.62
CA ILE A 33 48.94 29.11 28.23
C ILE A 33 50.32 29.45 28.80
N LYS A 34 51.19 30.11 28.00
CA LYS A 34 52.54 30.48 28.43
C LYS A 34 52.53 31.39 29.67
N LYS A 35 51.57 32.32 29.74
CA LYS A 35 51.40 33.20 30.91
C LYS A 35 50.95 32.43 32.15
N LEU A 36 50.01 31.50 32.00
CA LEU A 36 49.49 30.69 33.10
C LEU A 36 50.49 29.64 33.60
N GLU A 37 51.33 29.08 32.72
CA GLU A 37 52.40 28.13 33.08
C GLU A 37 53.64 28.81 33.68
N SER A 38 53.83 30.11 33.42
CA SER A 38 54.91 30.90 34.06
C SER A 38 54.66 31.22 35.54
N GLN A 39 53.42 31.01 36.01
CA GLN A 39 53.05 31.05 37.42
C GLN A 39 53.18 29.61 37.93
N MET A 40 54.04 29.33 38.92
CA MET A 40 54.34 27.95 39.36
C MET A 40 53.09 27.14 39.69
N GLU A 41 53.03 25.88 39.21
CA GLU A 41 51.85 24.99 39.18
C GLU A 41 51.18 24.77 40.57
N ASP A 42 51.97 24.83 41.64
CA ASP A 42 51.52 24.64 43.03
C ASP A 42 50.81 25.87 43.65
N ASN A 43 50.97 27.06 43.06
CA ASN A 43 50.37 28.31 43.56
C ASN A 43 49.18 28.83 42.72
N LEU A 44 48.72 28.08 41.70
CA LEU A 44 47.56 28.48 40.90
C LEU A 44 46.26 28.31 41.70
N ASP A 45 45.47 29.37 41.75
CA ASP A 45 44.09 29.34 42.21
C ASP A 45 43.23 28.44 41.30
N LEU A 46 42.10 27.98 41.84
CA LEU A 46 41.19 27.07 41.14
C LEU A 46 40.74 27.63 39.78
N ASP A 47 40.54 28.95 39.69
CA ASP A 47 40.12 29.63 38.47
C ASP A 47 41.24 29.66 37.41
N SER A 48 42.51 29.87 37.78
CA SER A 48 43.64 29.76 36.82
C SER A 48 43.86 28.32 36.36
N ARG A 49 43.61 27.31 37.22
CA ARG A 49 43.66 25.89 36.81
C ARG A 49 42.55 25.55 35.82
N ILE A 50 41.34 26.07 36.02
CA ILE A 50 40.21 25.92 35.08
C ILE A 50 40.53 26.63 33.75
N MET A 51 41.05 27.85 33.81
CA MET A 51 41.45 28.62 32.64
C MET A 51 42.57 27.95 31.84
N LEU A 52 43.58 27.38 32.52
CA LEU A 52 44.66 26.65 31.87
C LEU A 52 44.14 25.40 31.17
N LYS A 53 43.24 24.65 31.81
CA LYS A 53 42.54 23.49 31.22
C LYS A 53 41.69 23.88 29.99
N PHE A 54 40.96 24.99 30.08
CA PHE A 54 40.21 25.56 28.97
C PHE A 54 41.13 25.92 27.80
N CYS A 55 42.17 26.72 28.02
CA CYS A 55 43.11 27.12 26.96
C CYS A 55 43.84 25.90 26.35
N LYS A 56 44.24 24.91 27.15
CA LYS A 56 44.85 23.67 26.63
C LYS A 56 43.90 22.92 25.69
N SER A 57 42.62 22.83 26.03
CA SER A 57 41.60 22.18 25.20
C SER A 57 41.30 22.95 23.92
N GLN A 58 41.17 24.28 24.01
CA GLN A 58 41.00 25.13 22.83
C GLN A 58 42.21 25.06 21.89
N ARG A 59 43.44 24.93 22.42
CA ARG A 59 44.64 24.71 21.61
C ARG A 59 44.59 23.39 20.85
N LEU A 60 44.17 22.31 21.51
CA LEU A 60 44.03 20.99 20.88
C LEU A 60 43.00 21.03 19.76
N LEU A 61 41.82 21.61 20.00
CA LEU A 61 40.76 21.77 19.00
C LEU A 61 41.19 22.65 17.83
N LEU A 62 41.86 23.78 18.08
CA LEU A 62 42.37 24.64 17.01
C LEU A 62 43.49 23.97 16.20
N SER A 63 44.30 23.10 16.82
CA SER A 63 45.29 22.29 16.12
C SER A 63 44.62 21.24 15.25
N LEU A 64 43.62 20.53 15.79
CA LEU A 64 42.80 19.55 15.08
C LEU A 64 42.14 20.19 13.85
N TYR A 65 41.52 21.37 14.03
CA TYR A 65 40.91 22.14 12.94
C TYR A 65 41.90 22.46 11.82
N SER A 66 43.09 22.97 12.16
CA SER A 66 44.11 23.29 11.15
C SER A 66 44.59 22.05 10.41
N SER A 67 44.87 20.95 11.13
CA SER A 67 45.34 19.71 10.53
C SER A 67 44.31 19.10 9.59
N VAL A 68 43.04 19.00 10.00
CA VAL A 68 41.95 18.48 9.16
C VAL A 68 41.69 19.39 7.95
N SER A 69 41.78 20.72 8.12
CA SER A 69 41.64 21.66 7.00
C SER A 69 42.71 21.45 5.92
N VAL A 70 43.94 21.11 6.32
CA VAL A 70 45.02 20.80 5.38
C VAL A 70 44.74 19.47 4.66
N LEU A 71 44.32 18.44 5.40
CA LEU A 71 43.98 17.13 4.82
C LEU A 71 42.84 17.23 3.78
N ASN A 72 41.80 18.01 4.07
CA ASN A 72 40.68 18.23 3.14
C ASN A 72 41.01 19.14 1.95
N SER A 73 42.20 19.75 1.91
CA SER A 73 42.63 20.63 0.81
C SER A 73 43.43 19.91 -0.28
N ALA A 74 43.78 18.64 -0.05
CA ALA A 74 44.51 17.82 -1.00
C ALA A 74 43.63 17.39 -2.18
N ALA A 75 44.26 17.08 -3.31
CA ALA A 75 43.57 16.58 -4.49
C ALA A 75 43.12 15.12 -4.27
N PRO A 76 41.90 14.74 -4.73
CA PRO A 76 41.42 13.38 -4.58
C PRO A 76 42.24 12.40 -5.41
N GLU A 77 42.68 11.30 -4.79
CA GLU A 77 43.37 10.22 -5.50
C GLU A 77 42.36 9.35 -6.27
N ALA A 78 42.73 8.89 -7.47
CA ALA A 78 41.90 7.98 -8.26
C ALA A 78 41.85 6.58 -7.64
N SER A 79 40.68 5.93 -7.73
CA SER A 79 40.55 4.53 -7.33
C SER A 79 41.35 3.60 -8.24
N LYS A 80 41.98 2.59 -7.63
CA LYS A 80 42.81 1.59 -8.33
C LYS A 80 42.09 0.25 -8.51
N LEU A 81 40.96 0.05 -7.83
CA LEU A 81 40.20 -1.19 -7.83
C LEU A 81 38.85 -0.96 -8.49
N SER A 82 38.33 -1.98 -9.17
CA SER A 82 36.95 -2.00 -9.67
C SER A 82 35.95 -2.17 -8.52
N ASP A 83 34.69 -1.78 -8.76
CA ASP A 83 33.62 -1.91 -7.76
C ASP A 83 33.47 -3.36 -7.26
N PHE A 84 33.56 -4.35 -8.16
CA PHE A 84 33.50 -5.76 -7.81
C PHE A 84 34.68 -6.20 -6.92
N GLU A 85 35.90 -5.73 -7.22
CA GLU A 85 37.09 -6.01 -6.41
C GLU A 85 37.02 -5.35 -5.03
N ILE A 86 36.41 -4.17 -4.92
CA ILE A 86 36.20 -3.52 -3.62
C ILE A 86 35.25 -4.36 -2.75
N LEU A 87 34.13 -4.81 -3.31
CA LEU A 87 33.15 -5.63 -2.60
C LEU A 87 33.72 -6.98 -2.16
N THR A 88 34.50 -7.63 -3.01
CA THR A 88 35.07 -8.97 -2.73
C THR A 88 36.36 -8.90 -1.91
N ASN A 89 37.34 -8.07 -2.28
CA ASN A 89 38.65 -8.07 -1.64
C ASN A 89 38.67 -7.26 -0.33
N ILE A 90 37.93 -6.14 -0.26
CA ILE A 90 37.93 -5.25 0.93
C ILE A 90 36.80 -5.63 1.87
N LEU A 91 35.56 -5.70 1.37
CA LEU A 91 34.40 -6.01 2.19
C LEU A 91 34.16 -7.52 2.41
N ARG A 92 34.98 -8.38 1.79
CA ARG A 92 34.94 -9.85 1.95
C ARG A 92 33.56 -10.45 1.65
N LEU A 93 32.83 -9.87 0.72
CA LEU A 93 31.58 -10.43 0.21
C LEU A 93 31.88 -11.63 -0.69
N SER A 94 30.99 -12.63 -0.66
CA SER A 94 31.03 -13.67 -1.69
C SER A 94 30.80 -13.06 -3.09
N PRO A 95 31.30 -13.69 -4.17
CA PRO A 95 31.06 -13.21 -5.53
C PRO A 95 29.58 -13.01 -5.86
N LEU A 96 28.70 -13.85 -5.32
CA LEU A 96 27.25 -13.77 -5.51
C LEU A 96 26.63 -12.58 -4.76
N GLU A 97 27.04 -12.33 -3.52
CA GLU A 97 26.60 -11.16 -2.76
C GLU A 97 27.10 -9.86 -3.40
N ALA A 98 28.36 -9.82 -3.86
CA ALA A 98 28.92 -8.67 -4.56
C ALA A 98 28.14 -8.33 -5.83
N GLN A 99 27.81 -9.35 -6.64
CA GLN A 99 26.98 -9.16 -7.83
C GLN A 99 25.57 -8.69 -7.46
N SER A 100 24.97 -9.24 -6.40
CA SER A 100 23.65 -8.85 -5.92
C SER A 100 23.60 -7.39 -5.47
N VAL A 101 24.63 -6.90 -4.77
CA VAL A 101 24.78 -5.49 -4.37
C VAL A 101 24.83 -4.59 -5.61
N ILE A 102 25.65 -4.93 -6.60
CA ILE A 102 25.80 -4.15 -7.85
C ILE A 102 24.45 -4.07 -8.57
N THR A 103 23.81 -5.21 -8.83
CA THR A 103 22.53 -5.28 -9.53
C THR A 103 21.43 -4.51 -8.79
N LEU A 104 21.39 -4.58 -7.45
CA LEU A 104 20.43 -3.84 -6.64
C LEU A 104 20.62 -2.31 -6.74
N LEU A 105 21.86 -1.83 -6.73
CA LEU A 105 22.18 -0.42 -6.88
C LEU A 105 21.90 0.10 -8.29
N GLU A 106 22.23 -0.69 -9.32
CA GLU A 106 21.89 -0.39 -10.72
C GLU A 106 20.38 -0.27 -10.90
N HIS A 107 19.62 -1.27 -10.43
CA HIS A 107 18.16 -1.27 -10.47
C HIS A 107 17.56 -0.05 -9.77
N TYR A 108 18.04 0.27 -8.57
CA TYR A 108 17.64 1.48 -7.84
C TYR A 108 17.89 2.74 -8.68
N ASN A 109 19.12 2.94 -9.16
CA ASN A 109 19.49 4.14 -9.91
C ASN A 109 18.72 4.28 -11.24
N LEU A 110 18.40 3.17 -11.92
CA LEU A 110 17.63 3.15 -13.16
C LEU A 110 16.17 3.59 -12.96
N LEU A 111 15.53 3.13 -11.88
CA LEU A 111 14.14 3.47 -11.57
C LEU A 111 13.98 4.79 -10.82
N THR A 112 15.06 5.31 -10.22
CA THR A 112 15.07 6.59 -9.50
C THR A 112 16.03 7.60 -10.13
N PRO A 113 15.76 8.11 -11.35
CA PRO A 113 16.62 9.11 -11.97
C PRO A 113 16.51 10.46 -11.23
N ASN A 114 17.47 10.74 -10.33
CA ASN A 114 17.73 12.03 -9.65
C ASN A 114 16.49 12.86 -9.27
N THR A 115 15.48 12.22 -8.66
CA THR A 115 14.36 12.91 -8.02
C THR A 115 14.70 13.23 -6.56
N ASN A 116 15.17 14.46 -6.33
CA ASN A 116 15.03 15.27 -5.10
C ASN A 116 14.76 14.55 -3.75
N LEU A 117 15.62 13.61 -3.32
CA LEU A 117 15.48 12.94 -2.02
C LEU A 117 15.90 13.80 -0.81
N THR A 118 16.15 15.10 -1.00
CA THR A 118 16.38 16.03 0.13
C THR A 118 15.68 17.37 -0.10
N LYS A 119 14.39 17.44 0.23
CA LYS A 119 13.86 18.69 0.85
C LYS A 119 14.19 18.70 2.35
N GLN A 120 15.44 18.42 2.72
CA GLN A 120 15.99 19.09 3.91
C GLN A 120 16.12 20.56 3.52
N SER A 121 15.19 21.37 4.04
CA SER A 121 15.08 22.82 3.87
C SER A 121 15.96 23.39 2.75
N VAL A 122 15.38 23.61 1.56
CA VAL A 122 15.89 24.67 0.68
C VAL A 122 15.57 25.99 1.39
N ARG A 123 16.28 26.27 2.48
CA ARG A 123 16.54 27.64 2.89
C ARG A 123 17.46 28.22 1.84
N VAL A 124 17.21 29.47 1.47
CA VAL A 124 18.13 30.28 0.68
C VAL A 124 19.48 30.23 1.39
N LYS A 125 20.40 29.40 0.89
CA LYS A 125 21.77 29.34 1.38
C LYS A 125 22.50 30.50 0.73
N PHE A 126 22.96 31.42 1.56
CA PHE A 126 23.77 32.54 1.08
C PHE A 126 25.18 32.01 0.78
N LYS A 127 25.98 32.78 0.03
CA LYS A 127 27.34 32.41 -0.38
C LYS A 127 28.28 32.07 0.82
N GLU A 128 27.87 32.47 2.02
CA GLU A 128 28.53 32.23 3.30
C GLU A 128 28.18 30.86 3.94
N ASP A 129 27.05 30.23 3.55
CA ASP A 129 26.57 28.94 4.08
C ASP A 129 27.14 27.71 3.36
N VAL A 130 27.94 27.93 2.30
CA VAL A 130 28.54 26.89 1.44
C VAL A 130 30.04 26.71 1.71
N GLY A 131 30.61 27.52 2.60
CA GLY A 131 32.01 27.43 2.98
C GLY A 131 32.31 26.27 3.95
N PRO A 132 33.58 25.81 4.04
CA PRO A 132 33.99 24.85 5.06
C PRO A 132 33.63 25.36 6.46
N LEU A 133 33.27 24.44 7.37
CA LEU A 133 32.88 24.75 8.74
C LEU A 133 33.90 25.72 9.36
N GLY A 134 33.49 26.95 9.69
CA GLY A 134 34.43 27.94 10.24
C GLY A 134 34.93 27.56 11.63
N ALA A 135 36.17 27.91 11.94
CA ALA A 135 36.86 27.57 13.20
C ALA A 135 36.05 27.88 14.47
N THR A 136 35.38 29.04 14.52
CA THR A 136 34.49 29.39 15.64
C THR A 136 33.34 28.40 15.80
N SER A 137 32.69 28.02 14.69
CA SER A 137 31.58 27.05 14.71
C SER A 137 32.06 25.65 15.09
N PHE A 138 33.27 25.29 14.65
CA PHE A 138 33.96 24.05 15.05
C PHE A 138 34.21 24.02 16.57
N LEU A 139 34.76 25.08 17.17
CA LEU A 139 34.99 25.13 18.62
C LEU A 139 33.68 25.01 19.42
N HIS A 140 32.61 25.66 18.95
CA HIS A 140 31.27 25.57 19.56
C HIS A 140 30.57 24.22 19.37
N ALA A 141 31.12 23.30 18.58
CA ALA A 141 30.60 21.95 18.44
C ALA A 141 31.05 21.03 19.57
N PHE A 142 32.04 21.44 20.39
CA PHE A 142 32.59 20.63 21.48
C PHE A 142 32.25 21.21 22.86
N SER A 143 32.05 20.32 23.82
CA SER A 143 31.97 20.62 25.25
C SER A 143 33.24 20.10 25.94
N TYR A 144 33.77 20.93 26.84
CA TYR A 144 34.89 20.59 27.69
C TYR A 144 34.36 20.29 29.10
N ARG A 145 34.26 19.01 29.47
CA ARG A 145 33.80 18.64 30.80
C ARG A 145 34.93 18.86 31.80
N THR A 146 34.82 19.86 32.66
CA THR A 146 35.65 19.97 33.85
C THR A 146 35.21 18.87 34.82
N LEU A 147 36.04 17.86 35.05
CA LEU A 147 35.87 16.92 36.17
C LEU A 147 36.07 17.69 37.49
N PHE A 148 35.02 18.39 37.93
CA PHE A 148 34.83 18.88 39.29
C PHE A 148 33.37 18.61 39.69
N SER A 149 32.96 17.34 39.63
CA SER A 149 31.75 16.86 40.29
C SER A 149 32.19 16.12 41.55
N ASN A 150 32.08 16.81 42.69
CA ASN A 150 32.00 16.33 44.07
C ASN A 150 32.34 14.85 44.33
N GLU A 151 33.63 14.53 44.45
CA GLU A 151 34.09 13.37 45.24
C GLU A 151 35.25 13.82 46.10
N ASP A 152 34.92 14.52 47.18
CA ASP A 152 35.85 14.77 48.28
C ASP A 152 35.06 14.82 49.58
N LYS A 153 34.32 13.73 49.85
CA LYS A 153 33.90 13.33 51.19
C LYS A 153 33.85 11.81 51.27
N GLY A 154 34.92 11.22 51.78
CA GLY A 154 34.88 9.95 52.51
C GLY A 154 35.49 8.75 51.79
N SER A 155 36.79 8.55 51.94
CA SER A 155 37.35 7.31 52.52
C SER A 155 38.87 7.42 52.57
N GLU A 156 39.41 7.45 53.79
CA GLU A 156 40.82 7.32 54.07
C GLU A 156 41.23 5.85 53.97
N THR A 157 42.04 5.50 52.96
CA THR A 157 43.02 4.42 53.07
C THR A 157 44.21 4.73 52.14
N PRO A 158 45.47 4.75 52.62
CA PRO A 158 46.62 5.09 51.81
C PRO A 158 47.26 3.82 51.22
N SER A 159 47.16 3.64 49.91
CA SER A 159 48.09 2.73 49.22
C SER A 159 48.29 3.10 47.74
N THR A 160 49.58 3.26 47.41
CA THR A 160 50.24 3.36 46.08
C THR A 160 50.05 4.64 45.26
N PRO A 161 51.14 5.38 44.92
CA PRO A 161 51.09 6.52 44.03
C PRO A 161 51.21 6.03 42.58
N SER A 162 50.10 5.70 41.93
CA SER A 162 50.09 5.60 40.47
C SER A 162 49.91 7.01 39.89
N SER A 163 50.99 7.56 39.34
CA SER A 163 50.98 8.79 38.54
C SER A 163 50.22 8.56 37.23
N SER A 164 48.89 8.51 37.28
CA SER A 164 48.03 8.67 36.11
C SER A 164 47.51 10.09 36.11
N THR A 165 48.17 10.96 35.34
CA THR A 165 47.68 12.29 34.98
C THR A 165 46.34 12.10 34.28
N LYS A 166 45.20 12.13 35.00
CA LYS A 166 43.86 11.97 34.42
C LYS A 166 43.66 13.08 33.37
N GLN A 167 43.84 12.74 32.10
CA GLN A 167 43.72 13.66 30.98
C GLN A 167 42.28 14.15 30.84
N MET A 168 42.16 15.40 30.37
CA MET A 168 40.88 16.04 30.11
C MET A 168 40.27 15.46 28.82
N GLN A 169 39.04 14.96 28.89
CA GLN A 169 38.33 14.36 27.75
C GLN A 169 37.48 15.41 27.05
N ILE A 170 37.63 15.53 25.73
CA ILE A 170 36.83 16.42 24.89
C ILE A 170 35.61 15.63 24.39
N THR A 171 34.42 16.23 24.41
CA THR A 171 33.19 15.58 23.93
C THR A 171 32.44 16.51 22.99
N VAL A 172 31.64 15.97 22.08
CA VAL A 172 30.70 16.73 21.26
C VAL A 172 29.65 17.34 22.19
N SER A 173 29.37 18.63 22.03
CA SER A 173 28.43 19.35 22.89
C SER A 173 27.01 18.82 22.72
N LYS A 174 26.35 18.48 23.84
CA LYS A 174 24.91 18.15 23.86
C LYS A 174 24.02 19.33 23.42
N GLU A 175 24.53 20.56 23.53
CA GLU A 175 23.85 21.79 23.13
C GLU A 175 24.06 22.12 21.64
N ALA A 176 24.88 21.34 20.91
CA ALA A 176 25.06 21.52 19.48
C ALA A 176 23.81 21.04 18.70
N SER A 177 23.30 21.91 17.84
CA SER A 177 22.23 21.56 16.90
C SER A 177 22.64 20.41 15.98
N ASP A 178 21.68 19.66 15.46
CA ASP A 178 21.93 18.56 14.52
C ASP A 178 22.63 19.05 13.25
N GLU A 179 22.27 20.26 12.77
CA GLU A 179 22.95 20.92 11.65
C GLU A 179 24.44 21.17 11.92
N ARG A 180 24.79 21.58 13.15
CA ARG A 180 26.20 21.80 13.53
C ARG A 180 26.95 20.49 13.68
N ARG A 181 26.33 19.45 14.25
CA ARG A 181 26.92 18.12 14.35
C ARG A 181 27.16 17.52 12.96
N LEU A 182 26.23 17.69 12.03
CA LEU A 182 26.39 17.30 10.64
C LEU A 182 27.49 18.09 9.91
N ALA A 183 27.59 19.40 10.16
CA ALA A 183 28.67 20.20 9.59
C ALA A 183 30.05 19.80 10.14
N LEU A 184 30.11 19.46 11.44
CA LEU A 184 31.31 18.92 12.08
C LEU A 184 31.70 17.56 11.48
N SER A 185 30.75 16.62 11.38
CA SER A 185 31.04 15.29 10.85
C SER A 185 31.47 15.34 9.38
N LYS A 186 30.81 16.17 8.57
CA LYS A 186 31.25 16.50 7.20
C LYS A 186 32.69 16.98 7.18
N PHE A 187 33.01 17.99 7.98
CA PHE A 187 34.37 18.54 8.03
C PHE A 187 35.42 17.51 8.46
N LEU A 188 35.10 16.62 9.40
CA LEU A 188 36.06 15.62 9.88
C LEU A 188 36.36 14.53 8.86
N TYR A 189 35.34 14.06 8.13
CA TYR A 189 35.44 12.82 7.35
C TYR A 189 35.36 13.01 5.84
N SER A 190 34.95 14.18 5.32
CA SER A 190 34.78 14.39 3.89
C SER A 190 36.06 14.11 3.10
N GLY A 191 37.21 14.58 3.57
CA GLY A 191 38.46 14.37 2.86
C GLY A 191 38.85 12.90 2.76
N CYS A 192 38.70 12.12 3.83
CA CYS A 192 39.02 10.70 3.81
C CYS A 192 38.03 9.91 2.93
N LEU A 193 36.72 10.20 3.01
CA LEU A 193 35.71 9.50 2.22
C LEU A 193 35.83 9.79 0.71
N HIS A 194 36.32 10.97 0.33
CA HIS A 194 36.56 11.38 -1.06
C HIS A 194 38.02 11.20 -1.51
N ARG A 195 38.83 10.39 -0.81
CA ARG A 195 40.24 10.08 -1.13
C ARG A 195 41.18 11.30 -1.19
N GLN A 196 40.89 12.37 -0.46
CA GLN A 196 41.80 13.51 -0.31
C GLN A 196 42.90 13.22 0.74
N CYS A 197 42.64 12.34 1.71
CA CYS A 197 43.64 11.90 2.68
C CYS A 197 43.46 10.42 3.05
N GLN A 198 44.53 9.81 3.59
CA GLN A 198 44.47 8.43 4.05
C GLN A 198 43.87 8.31 5.45
N THR A 199 43.19 7.20 5.73
CA THR A 199 42.59 6.92 7.05
C THR A 199 43.61 7.02 8.18
N GLN A 200 44.82 6.47 8.00
CA GLN A 200 45.87 6.50 9.03
C GLN A 200 46.32 7.94 9.36
N GLU A 201 46.43 8.80 8.34
CA GLU A 201 46.78 10.20 8.52
C GLU A 201 45.70 10.94 9.32
N LEU A 202 44.43 10.77 8.95
CA LEU A 202 43.31 11.38 9.66
C LEU A 202 43.21 10.87 11.10
N MET A 203 43.33 9.56 11.32
CA MET A 203 43.24 8.96 12.66
C MET A 203 44.39 9.42 13.57
N SER A 204 45.61 9.59 13.04
CA SER A 204 46.75 10.15 13.79
C SER A 204 46.50 11.60 14.27
N VAL A 205 45.66 12.34 13.54
CA VAL A 205 45.25 13.71 13.88
C VAL A 205 44.08 13.70 14.87
N ILE A 206 43.09 12.84 14.67
CA ILE A 206 41.90 12.71 15.53
C ILE A 206 42.28 12.18 16.93
N GLN A 207 43.18 11.20 17.02
CA GLN A 207 43.68 10.66 18.30
C GLN A 207 44.29 11.73 19.19
N LYS A 208 44.97 12.73 18.62
CA LYS A 208 45.52 13.89 19.37
C LYS A 208 44.43 14.78 19.98
N GLY A 209 43.21 14.70 19.46
CA GLY A 209 42.03 15.40 19.96
C GLY A 209 41.35 14.72 21.16
N ASN A 210 41.72 13.47 21.50
CA ASN A 210 41.17 12.71 22.63
C ASN A 210 39.63 12.68 22.67
N LEU A 211 39.00 12.48 21.50
CA LEU A 211 37.56 12.28 21.35
C LEU A 211 37.24 10.80 21.60
N PRO A 212 36.12 10.49 22.28
CA PRO A 212 35.78 9.11 22.57
C PRO A 212 35.31 8.37 21.30
N PRO A 213 35.63 7.07 21.13
CA PRO A 213 35.34 6.33 19.91
C PRO A 213 33.86 6.28 19.53
N ASP A 214 32.95 6.20 20.51
CA ASP A 214 31.50 6.19 20.31
C ASP A 214 31.01 7.46 19.59
N GLN A 215 31.54 8.62 19.97
CA GLN A 215 31.20 9.89 19.33
C GLN A 215 31.81 10.02 17.95
N LEU A 216 33.00 9.45 17.73
CA LEU A 216 33.63 9.40 16.41
C LEU A 216 32.81 8.55 15.45
N MET A 217 32.37 7.37 15.88
CA MET A 217 31.50 6.48 15.10
C MET A 217 30.14 7.14 14.83
N SER A 218 29.52 7.74 15.85
CA SER A 218 28.24 8.45 15.70
C SER A 218 28.32 9.61 14.70
N LEU A 219 29.38 10.42 14.75
CA LEU A 219 29.60 11.49 13.77
C LEU A 219 29.82 10.93 12.35
N LEU A 220 30.61 9.86 12.20
CA LEU A 220 30.87 9.23 10.90
C LEU A 220 29.56 8.74 10.27
N LEU A 221 28.76 7.98 11.01
CA LEU A 221 27.46 7.50 10.55
C LEU A 221 26.48 8.65 10.30
N GLN A 222 26.47 9.69 11.14
CA GLN A 222 25.63 10.87 10.92
C GLN A 222 25.97 11.56 9.59
N TYR A 223 27.26 11.68 9.24
CA TYR A 223 27.64 12.22 7.93
C TYR A 223 27.20 11.30 6.80
N TRP A 224 27.56 10.01 6.88
CA TRP A 224 27.27 9.04 5.85
C TRP A 224 25.77 8.95 5.56
N LEU A 225 24.95 8.70 6.58
CA LEU A 225 23.49 8.52 6.43
C LEU A 225 22.77 9.80 5.93
N SER A 226 23.37 10.98 6.13
CA SER A 226 22.81 12.26 5.66
C SER A 226 23.17 12.60 4.21
N SER A 227 24.08 11.86 3.56
CA SER A 227 24.51 12.11 2.18
C SER A 227 23.77 11.19 1.20
N THR A 228 23.52 11.63 -0.03
CA THR A 228 22.86 10.82 -1.06
C THR A 228 23.82 10.34 -2.15
N ASP A 229 24.98 10.99 -2.26
CA ASP A 229 26.00 10.70 -3.26
C ASP A 229 26.97 9.67 -2.71
N HIS A 230 26.57 8.40 -2.80
CA HIS A 230 27.38 7.26 -2.38
C HIS A 230 27.69 6.38 -3.59
N THR A 231 28.99 6.13 -3.78
CA THR A 231 29.54 5.16 -4.72
C THR A 231 30.12 3.97 -3.96
N ILE A 232 30.28 2.84 -4.64
CA ILE A 232 30.92 1.64 -4.07
C ILE A 232 32.36 1.96 -3.64
N ASP A 233 33.06 2.83 -4.40
CA ASP A 233 34.39 3.30 -4.06
C ASP A 233 34.51 3.92 -2.65
N MET A 234 33.52 4.70 -2.25
CA MET A 234 33.49 5.32 -0.92
C MET A 234 33.35 4.29 0.21
N MET A 235 32.82 3.09 -0.06
CA MET A 235 32.67 2.03 0.94
C MET A 235 34.03 1.50 1.40
N ALA A 236 35.04 1.46 0.52
CA ALA A 236 36.40 1.07 0.90
C ALA A 236 36.99 2.01 1.97
N ASN A 237 36.81 3.31 1.77
CA ASN A 237 37.28 4.34 2.71
C ASN A 237 36.47 4.30 4.01
N LEU A 238 35.16 4.08 3.90
CA LEU A 238 34.28 3.90 5.06
C LEU A 238 34.70 2.68 5.89
N TYR A 239 35.03 1.56 5.24
CA TYR A 239 35.50 0.33 5.90
C TYR A 239 36.75 0.60 6.74
N GLU A 240 37.77 1.22 6.14
CA GLU A 240 39.01 1.53 6.85
C GLU A 240 38.78 2.50 8.02
N LEU A 241 37.91 3.50 7.86
CA LEU A 241 37.52 4.42 8.94
C LEU A 241 36.82 3.69 10.09
N ILE A 242 35.83 2.83 9.78
CA ILE A 242 35.10 2.05 10.78
C ILE A 242 36.06 1.12 11.52
N LYS A 243 36.94 0.43 10.80
CA LYS A 243 37.95 -0.46 11.37
C LYS A 243 38.91 0.30 12.29
N ALA A 244 39.41 1.45 11.85
CA ALA A 244 40.33 2.26 12.64
C ALA A 244 39.68 2.88 13.89
N ILE A 245 38.41 3.29 13.82
CA ILE A 245 37.65 3.80 14.98
C ILE A 245 37.35 2.65 15.95
N THR A 246 36.94 1.49 15.43
CA THR A 246 36.63 0.30 16.25
C THR A 246 37.86 -0.19 17.01
N ALA A 247 39.05 -0.10 16.41
CA ALA A 247 40.32 -0.43 17.07
C ALA A 247 40.70 0.51 18.24
N LEU A 248 40.01 1.65 18.42
CA LEU A 248 40.19 2.55 19.58
C LEU A 248 39.30 2.20 20.76
N THR A 249 38.31 1.32 20.56
CA THR A 249 37.37 0.86 21.58
C THR A 249 37.95 -0.35 22.32
N ASP A 250 37.52 -0.58 23.56
CA ASP A 250 37.87 -1.79 24.30
C ASP A 250 37.37 -3.03 23.55
N LEU A 251 38.23 -4.05 23.44
CA LEU A 251 37.90 -5.30 22.75
C LEU A 251 36.67 -5.98 23.36
N SER A 252 36.48 -5.86 24.68
CA SER A 252 35.33 -6.43 25.40
C SER A 252 33.98 -5.79 25.03
N GLU A 253 33.96 -4.56 24.53
CA GLU A 253 32.74 -3.92 24.03
C GLU A 253 32.44 -4.30 22.58
N VAL A 254 33.46 -4.70 21.81
CA VAL A 254 33.40 -4.97 20.36
C VAL A 254 33.18 -6.44 20.05
N VAL A 255 33.84 -7.34 20.80
CA VAL A 255 33.79 -8.79 20.63
C VAL A 255 33.25 -9.41 21.91
N VAL A 256 32.08 -10.04 21.80
CA VAL A 256 31.37 -10.72 22.89
C VAL A 256 31.24 -12.21 22.59
N ASP A 257 30.81 -12.99 23.59
CA ASP A 257 30.56 -14.42 23.43
C ASP A 257 29.51 -14.70 22.34
N SER A 258 29.55 -15.89 21.74
CA SER A 258 28.74 -16.23 20.55
C SER A 258 27.24 -16.05 20.74
N ASN A 259 26.74 -16.15 21.97
CA ASN A 259 25.33 -16.04 22.34
C ASN A 259 24.91 -14.62 22.80
N GLU A 260 25.84 -13.68 22.87
CA GLU A 260 25.59 -12.29 23.30
C GLU A 260 25.67 -11.31 22.12
N SER A 261 25.19 -10.09 22.33
CA SER A 261 25.26 -9.02 21.33
C SER A 261 26.12 -7.86 21.83
N SER A 262 27.10 -7.44 21.04
CA SER A 262 27.95 -6.30 21.33
C SER A 262 27.14 -5.01 21.44
N VAL A 263 27.30 -4.29 22.55
CA VAL A 263 26.68 -2.96 22.76
C VAL A 263 27.21 -1.94 21.74
N TRP A 264 28.49 -2.07 21.37
CA TRP A 264 29.12 -1.25 20.33
C TRP A 264 28.41 -1.41 18.98
N TRP A 265 28.28 -2.65 18.48
CA TRP A 265 27.62 -2.92 17.22
C TRP A 265 26.11 -2.72 17.27
N GLN A 266 25.47 -2.94 18.42
CA GLN A 266 24.05 -2.64 18.62
C GLN A 266 23.77 -1.14 18.42
N SER A 267 24.61 -0.24 18.95
CA SER A 267 24.48 1.21 18.73
C SER A 267 24.57 1.59 17.25
N VAL A 268 25.50 0.96 16.53
CA VAL A 268 25.67 1.17 15.08
C VAL A 268 24.44 0.67 14.31
N ARG A 269 23.97 -0.57 14.57
CA ARG A 269 22.76 -1.15 13.95
C ARG A 269 21.54 -0.27 14.19
N ASN A 270 21.34 0.20 15.42
CA ASN A 270 20.24 1.10 15.77
C ASN A 270 20.29 2.39 14.95
N THR A 271 21.46 3.01 14.83
CA THR A 271 21.66 4.24 14.05
C THR A 271 21.34 4.01 12.56
N CYS A 272 21.84 2.93 11.96
CA CYS A 272 21.54 2.60 10.57
C CYS A 272 20.06 2.30 10.34
N SER A 273 19.42 1.54 11.24
CA SER A 273 18.01 1.15 11.10
C SER A 273 17.03 2.33 11.18
N GLN A 274 17.41 3.41 11.87
CA GLN A 274 16.59 4.62 12.04
C GLN A 274 16.71 5.61 10.87
N SER A 275 17.66 5.38 9.95
CA SER A 275 17.88 6.28 8.82
C SER A 275 16.73 6.22 7.81
N ASP A 276 16.28 7.39 7.37
CA ASP A 276 15.33 7.53 6.26
C ASP A 276 16.01 7.39 4.88
N ASN A 277 17.34 7.44 4.85
CA ASN A 277 18.14 7.22 3.66
C ASN A 277 18.56 5.76 3.58
N ILE A 278 17.69 4.94 3.00
CA ILE A 278 17.87 3.49 2.98
C ILE A 278 19.09 3.07 2.15
N LYS A 279 19.37 3.76 1.03
CA LYS A 279 20.57 3.48 0.21
C LYS A 279 21.84 3.66 1.06
N ALA A 280 21.98 4.79 1.75
CA ALA A 280 23.14 5.03 2.61
C ALA A 280 23.20 4.02 3.78
N ALA A 281 22.06 3.70 4.38
CA ALA A 281 21.96 2.74 5.48
C ALA A 281 22.38 1.33 5.06
N TYR A 282 21.90 0.84 3.91
CA TYR A 282 22.28 -0.46 3.36
C TYR A 282 23.79 -0.56 3.15
N LEU A 283 24.39 0.43 2.48
CA LEU A 283 25.84 0.44 2.24
C LEU A 283 26.62 0.49 3.56
N ALA A 284 26.18 1.30 4.53
CA ALA A 284 26.81 1.33 5.85
C ALA A 284 26.71 -0.01 6.57
N VAL A 285 25.57 -0.70 6.50
CA VAL A 285 25.35 -2.01 7.12
C VAL A 285 26.27 -3.07 6.52
N VAL A 286 26.36 -3.14 5.19
CA VAL A 286 27.27 -4.06 4.48
C VAL A 286 28.73 -3.79 4.88
N THR A 287 29.13 -2.52 4.94
CA THR A 287 30.48 -2.14 5.37
C THR A 287 30.76 -2.44 6.85
N CYS A 288 29.81 -2.17 7.74
CA CYS A 288 29.93 -2.46 9.18
C CYS A 288 30.00 -3.97 9.45
N ARG A 289 29.22 -4.79 8.71
CA ARG A 289 29.31 -6.25 8.77
C ARG A 289 30.73 -6.72 8.47
N ALA A 290 31.32 -6.26 7.36
CA ALA A 290 32.70 -6.60 7.01
C ALA A 290 33.71 -6.19 8.09
N ALA A 291 33.54 -5.01 8.68
CA ALA A 291 34.40 -4.52 9.75
C ALA A 291 34.23 -5.36 11.05
N ALA A 292 33.01 -5.78 11.37
CA ALA A 292 32.72 -6.64 12.51
C ALA A 292 33.33 -8.05 12.33
N VAL A 293 33.22 -8.64 11.13
CA VAL A 293 33.92 -9.89 10.78
C VAL A 293 35.44 -9.73 10.94
N SER A 294 36.00 -8.62 10.45
CA SER A 294 37.43 -8.35 10.64
C SER A 294 37.82 -8.19 12.10
N ALA A 295 36.92 -7.70 12.98
CA ALA A 295 37.18 -7.56 14.40
C ALA A 295 37.18 -8.91 15.14
N LEU A 296 36.33 -9.87 14.72
CA LEU A 296 36.33 -11.24 15.23
C LEU A 296 37.65 -11.95 14.91
N GLY A 297 38.17 -11.79 13.69
CA GLY A 297 39.46 -12.33 13.25
C GLY A 297 40.71 -11.66 13.87
N LEU A 298 40.54 -10.70 14.79
CA LEU A 298 41.65 -10.17 15.60
C LEU A 298 42.04 -11.10 16.76
N GLN A 299 41.22 -12.12 17.04
CA GLN A 299 41.70 -13.27 17.79
C GLN A 299 42.61 -14.09 16.86
N GLY A 300 43.87 -14.28 17.24
CA GLY A 300 44.69 -15.35 16.64
C GLY A 300 43.98 -16.70 16.78
N PRO A 301 44.46 -17.78 16.14
CA PRO A 301 43.80 -19.09 16.19
C PRO A 301 43.47 -19.42 17.65
N PHE A 302 42.19 -19.59 17.94
CA PHE A 302 41.66 -19.86 19.26
C PHE A 302 42.46 -20.98 19.91
N LYS A 303 43.06 -20.71 21.07
CA LYS A 303 43.56 -21.77 21.93
C LYS A 303 42.35 -22.50 22.51
N ASP A 304 42.32 -23.78 22.23
CA ASP A 304 41.40 -24.78 22.75
C ASP A 304 41.21 -24.65 24.29
N PRO A 305 39.97 -24.57 24.80
CA PRO A 305 39.68 -24.55 26.23
C PRO A 305 39.96 -25.88 26.96
N ASP A 306 40.20 -26.97 26.24
CA ASP A 306 40.40 -28.30 26.87
C ASP A 306 41.87 -28.64 27.19
N ALA A 307 42.76 -27.64 27.19
CA ALA A 307 44.13 -27.80 27.69
C ALA A 307 44.24 -27.60 29.20
N ASP A 308 43.67 -28.54 29.98
CA ASP A 308 44.20 -28.88 31.31
C ASP A 308 43.82 -30.32 31.70
N THR A 309 44.51 -31.29 31.10
CA THR A 309 44.83 -32.53 31.80
C THR A 309 46.25 -32.99 31.48
N LEU A 310 47.03 -33.12 32.56
CA LEU A 310 48.24 -33.93 32.70
C LEU A 310 49.57 -33.36 32.18
N SER A 311 50.22 -32.62 33.07
CA SER A 311 51.59 -32.88 33.54
C SER A 311 52.30 -34.07 32.87
N GLY A 312 53.33 -33.79 32.07
CA GLY A 312 54.28 -34.80 31.61
C GLY A 312 55.47 -34.16 30.91
N LYS A 313 56.65 -34.44 31.41
CA LYS A 313 57.93 -33.93 30.90
C LYS A 313 58.22 -34.45 29.50
N SER A 314 59.03 -33.67 28.78
CA SER A 314 59.69 -34.00 27.52
C SER A 314 60.26 -35.43 27.45
N GLU A 315 59.63 -36.28 26.62
CA GLU A 315 60.15 -37.57 26.16
C GLU A 315 60.04 -37.63 24.61
N GLU A 316 60.67 -36.71 23.89
CA GLU A 316 60.87 -36.81 22.44
C GLU A 316 62.33 -36.59 22.00
N GLU A 317 63.29 -36.67 22.93
CA GLU A 317 64.71 -36.80 22.59
C GLU A 317 65.27 -38.23 22.79
N GLU A 318 64.52 -39.18 23.35
CA GLU A 318 64.96 -40.58 23.51
C GLU A 318 64.46 -41.57 22.43
N ASP A 319 63.48 -41.19 21.61
CA ASP A 319 62.93 -42.08 20.56
C ASP A 319 63.56 -41.91 19.17
N LEU A 320 64.42 -40.89 19.01
CA LEU A 320 65.24 -40.70 17.82
C LEU A 320 66.58 -41.47 17.88
N GLU A 321 67.08 -41.83 19.06
CA GLU A 321 68.27 -42.68 19.21
C GLU A 321 67.94 -44.20 19.19
N LYS A 322 66.76 -44.62 19.65
CA LYS A 322 66.36 -46.05 19.60
C LYS A 322 65.91 -46.51 18.21
N ARG A 323 65.55 -45.58 17.30
CA ARG A 323 65.14 -45.88 15.92
C ARG A 323 66.30 -45.99 14.92
N GLU A 324 67.49 -45.54 15.31
CA GLU A 324 68.76 -45.71 14.57
C GLU A 324 69.50 -47.01 14.96
N GLU A 325 69.32 -47.54 16.18
CA GLU A 325 69.92 -48.83 16.59
C GLU A 325 69.12 -50.06 16.11
N LEU A 326 67.79 -49.99 15.95
CA LEU A 326 67.00 -51.11 15.40
C LEU A 326 67.17 -51.30 13.87
N LYS A 327 67.66 -50.29 13.15
CA LYS A 327 67.98 -50.40 11.71
C LYS A 327 69.33 -51.09 11.45
N ARG A 328 70.15 -51.34 12.48
CA ARG A 328 71.45 -52.04 12.36
C ARG A 328 71.42 -53.53 12.67
N HIS A 329 70.27 -54.12 13.04
CA HIS A 329 70.20 -55.54 13.41
C HIS A 329 69.29 -56.45 12.56
N ARG A 330 68.73 -55.97 11.44
CA ARG A 330 68.02 -56.85 10.48
C ARG A 330 68.41 -56.63 9.01
N LYS A 331 69.70 -56.43 8.75
CA LYS A 331 70.31 -56.75 7.44
C LYS A 331 71.01 -58.10 7.54
N LYS A 332 70.24 -59.18 7.70
CA LYS A 332 70.72 -60.53 7.37
C LYS A 332 69.55 -61.49 7.19
N LYS A 333 69.32 -61.81 5.90
CA LYS A 333 68.55 -62.93 5.35
C LYS A 333 67.06 -62.98 5.71
N ASP A 334 66.22 -62.81 4.71
CA ASP A 334 65.42 -63.94 4.21
C ASP A 334 65.26 -63.80 2.69
N ASP A 335 65.75 -64.80 1.97
CA ASP A 335 65.36 -65.10 0.59
C ASP A 335 64.23 -66.13 0.66
N ASP A 336 63.28 -65.94 -0.24
CA ASP A 336 62.44 -66.92 -0.92
C ASP A 336 61.21 -67.58 -0.26
N LYS A 337 60.10 -67.36 -1.00
CA LYS A 337 59.02 -68.28 -1.40
C LYS A 337 57.88 -68.62 -0.44
N LYS A 338 56.73 -68.04 -0.78
CA LYS A 338 55.52 -68.66 -1.39
C LYS A 338 54.98 -70.01 -0.86
N ASP A 339 53.66 -69.95 -0.67
CA ASP A 339 52.61 -70.93 -0.99
C ASP A 339 51.89 -71.65 0.18
N ASN A 340 50.56 -71.58 0.06
CA ASN A 340 49.53 -72.59 0.33
C ASN A 340 48.78 -72.69 1.67
N ASP A 341 47.46 -72.61 1.49
CA ASP A 341 46.40 -73.55 1.86
C ASP A 341 45.78 -73.61 3.27
N GLU A 342 44.44 -73.48 3.22
CA GLU A 342 43.41 -74.31 3.85
C GLU A 342 42.91 -74.08 5.30
N ILE A 343 41.60 -73.76 5.33
CA ILE A 343 40.51 -74.31 6.15
C ILE A 343 40.36 -73.86 7.62
N GLY A 344 39.25 -73.15 7.87
CA GLY A 344 38.24 -73.57 8.85
C GLY A 344 37.93 -72.64 10.04
N GLY A 345 36.66 -72.22 10.15
CA GLY A 345 35.97 -72.00 11.43
C GLY A 345 35.47 -70.59 11.71
N ASP A 346 34.13 -70.46 11.77
CA ASP A 346 33.29 -69.28 11.98
C ASP A 346 33.49 -68.53 13.32
N ASP A 347 33.23 -67.21 13.33
CA ASP A 347 32.26 -66.55 14.23
C ASP A 347 32.11 -65.02 13.92
N ASP A 348 30.84 -64.65 13.72
CA ASP A 348 30.08 -63.37 13.59
C ASP A 348 30.55 -62.11 14.37
N PRO A 349 29.97 -60.88 14.23
CA PRO A 349 29.35 -60.15 13.10
C PRO A 349 30.04 -58.79 12.79
N GLY A 350 29.70 -58.20 11.63
CA GLY A 350 29.51 -56.74 11.56
C GLY A 350 30.59 -55.89 10.88
N THR A 351 30.89 -56.14 9.62
CA THR A 351 31.64 -55.22 8.75
C THR A 351 30.68 -54.46 7.84
N SER A 352 30.65 -53.14 7.94
CA SER A 352 30.42 -52.27 6.79
C SER A 352 31.48 -51.18 6.79
N VAL A 353 32.51 -51.39 5.96
CA VAL A 353 33.51 -50.40 5.58
C VAL A 353 32.78 -49.23 4.90
N ALA A 354 33.01 -48.02 5.38
CA ALA A 354 32.76 -46.79 4.64
C ALA A 354 34.10 -46.11 4.38
N ASP A 355 34.29 -45.80 3.12
CA ASP A 355 35.45 -45.21 2.50
C ASP A 355 35.83 -43.85 3.06
N THR A 356 37.14 -43.60 3.01
CA THR A 356 37.77 -42.28 3.10
C THR A 356 37.16 -41.27 2.12
N SER A 357 36.40 -40.30 2.63
CA SER A 357 36.35 -38.92 2.13
C SER A 357 35.67 -37.99 3.12
N THR A 358 36.15 -36.74 3.18
CA THR A 358 35.52 -35.52 3.73
C THR A 358 35.34 -35.39 5.25
N ASP A 359 35.84 -34.27 5.78
CA ASP A 359 35.32 -33.48 6.92
C ASP A 359 36.39 -33.07 7.94
N SER A 360 37.21 -32.12 7.53
CA SER A 360 37.68 -31.06 8.43
C SER A 360 37.38 -29.74 7.74
N GLN A 361 36.09 -29.48 7.53
CA GLN A 361 35.58 -28.15 7.25
C GLN A 361 35.65 -27.33 8.54
N ASP A 362 36.27 -26.17 8.43
CA ASP A 362 36.28 -25.10 9.41
C ASP A 362 34.83 -24.80 9.85
N TRP A 363 34.49 -25.14 11.08
CA TRP A 363 33.24 -24.66 11.68
C TRP A 363 33.39 -23.17 11.96
N GLU A 364 32.83 -22.31 11.11
CA GLU A 364 32.68 -20.89 11.41
C GLU A 364 31.72 -20.76 12.61
N SER A 365 32.20 -20.21 13.72
CA SER A 365 31.36 -19.93 14.88
C SER A 365 30.39 -18.80 14.52
N LEU A 366 29.14 -19.14 14.19
CA LEU A 366 28.06 -18.19 13.99
C LEU A 366 27.78 -17.46 15.31
N THR A 367 28.00 -16.15 15.33
CA THR A 367 27.65 -15.30 16.49
C THR A 367 26.31 -14.61 16.26
N VAL A 368 25.58 -14.36 17.35
CA VAL A 368 24.32 -13.59 17.32
C VAL A 368 24.52 -12.24 16.61
N ASP A 369 25.68 -11.62 16.76
CA ASP A 369 25.99 -10.36 16.08
C ASP A 369 26.02 -10.50 14.56
N MET A 370 26.57 -11.60 14.01
CA MET A 370 26.61 -11.82 12.57
C MET A 370 25.20 -12.06 12.01
N GLU A 371 24.38 -12.87 12.68
CA GLU A 371 22.98 -13.06 12.29
C GLU A 371 22.18 -11.75 12.29
N LEU A 372 22.37 -10.90 13.31
CA LEU A 372 21.71 -9.60 13.38
C LEU A 372 22.17 -8.64 12.27
N TRP A 373 23.42 -8.74 11.81
CA TRP A 373 23.89 -7.99 10.64
C TRP A 373 23.26 -8.48 9.34
N GLU A 374 23.13 -9.79 9.15
CA GLU A 374 22.48 -10.38 7.98
C GLU A 374 20.99 -10.05 7.92
N VAL A 375 20.29 -10.15 9.05
CA VAL A 375 18.88 -9.75 9.15
C VAL A 375 18.71 -8.26 8.81
N LEU A 376 19.55 -7.39 9.37
CA LEU A 376 19.46 -5.96 9.08
C LEU A 376 19.83 -5.63 7.62
N ALA A 377 20.84 -6.30 7.05
CA ALA A 377 21.19 -6.16 5.64
C ALA A 377 20.00 -6.52 4.75
N ARG A 378 19.36 -7.66 5.03
CA ARG A 378 18.18 -8.11 4.30
C ARG A 378 16.99 -7.15 4.44
N GLN A 379 16.71 -6.67 5.64
CA GLN A 379 15.69 -5.66 5.89
C GLN A 379 15.97 -4.35 5.14
N CYS A 380 17.24 -3.95 5.02
CA CYS A 380 17.64 -2.79 4.23
C CYS A 380 17.47 -3.02 2.71
N GLU A 381 17.77 -4.20 2.18
CA GLU A 381 17.50 -4.54 0.77
C GLU A 381 16.00 -4.45 0.45
N ASP A 382 15.19 -5.04 1.32
CA ASP A 382 13.74 -5.04 1.19
C ASP A 382 13.17 -3.61 1.32
N ALA A 383 13.68 -2.82 2.26
CA ALA A 383 13.34 -1.41 2.38
C ALA A 383 13.80 -0.58 1.16
N MET A 384 14.95 -0.91 0.53
CA MET A 384 15.37 -0.26 -0.71
C MET A 384 14.38 -0.56 -1.83
N ALA A 385 13.93 -1.80 -1.98
CA ALA A 385 12.91 -2.15 -2.98
C ALA A 385 11.60 -1.37 -2.76
N ILE A 386 11.20 -1.12 -1.52
CA ILE A 386 10.04 -0.28 -1.18
C ILE A 386 10.31 1.17 -1.61
N VAL A 387 11.45 1.75 -1.21
CA VAL A 387 11.82 3.14 -1.56
C VAL A 387 11.94 3.34 -3.07
N THR A 388 12.43 2.33 -3.80
CA THR A 388 12.43 2.34 -5.27
C THR A 388 11.03 2.56 -5.82
N LEU A 389 10.02 1.82 -5.33
CA LEU A 389 8.61 2.03 -5.75
C LEU A 389 8.13 3.44 -5.41
N LEU A 390 8.38 3.90 -4.18
CA LEU A 390 7.91 5.20 -3.69
C LEU A 390 8.43 6.39 -4.53
N ASN A 391 9.60 6.24 -5.14
CA ASN A 391 10.21 7.26 -5.97
C ASN A 391 9.72 7.26 -7.42
N ILE A 392 8.98 6.23 -7.86
CA ILE A 392 8.35 6.16 -9.18
C ILE A 392 7.02 6.93 -9.11
N GLN A 393 6.92 8.10 -9.74
CA GLN A 393 5.67 8.89 -9.79
C GLN A 393 4.80 8.49 -10.98
N ALA A 394 3.49 8.24 -10.80
CA ALA A 394 2.58 7.91 -11.91
C ALA A 394 2.18 9.14 -12.74
N SER A 395 2.18 10.35 -12.16
CA SER A 395 1.83 11.61 -12.85
C SER A 395 2.58 12.83 -12.27
N GLN A 396 2.86 13.84 -13.11
CA GLN A 396 3.58 15.06 -12.68
C GLN A 396 2.74 16.00 -11.78
N GLU A 397 1.42 15.83 -11.72
CA GLU A 397 0.51 16.70 -10.95
C GLU A 397 0.42 16.32 -9.46
N ASN A 398 0.88 15.11 -9.07
CA ASN A 398 0.72 14.55 -7.72
C ASN A 398 1.69 15.08 -6.65
N ASN A 399 2.49 16.12 -6.95
CA ASN A 399 3.51 16.71 -6.08
C ASN A 399 2.99 17.44 -4.82
N ARG A 400 1.70 17.33 -4.48
CA ARG A 400 1.07 17.97 -3.32
C ARG A 400 1.02 17.09 -2.06
N HIS A 401 1.34 15.80 -2.16
CA HIS A 401 1.26 14.88 -1.03
C HIS A 401 2.54 14.87 -0.18
N GLN A 402 2.41 14.61 1.12
CA GLN A 402 3.55 14.44 2.01
C GLN A 402 4.36 13.21 1.60
N PRO A 403 5.71 13.30 1.54
CA PRO A 403 6.55 12.16 1.18
C PRO A 403 6.39 11.03 2.19
N ILE A 404 6.22 9.81 1.70
CA ILE A 404 6.19 8.61 2.55
C ILE A 404 7.64 8.30 2.91
N SER A 405 8.02 8.60 4.15
CA SER A 405 9.35 8.23 4.65
C SER A 405 9.37 6.74 5.01
N VAL A 406 10.48 6.05 4.75
CA VAL A 406 10.70 4.64 5.13
C VAL A 406 12.02 4.50 5.89
N ALA A 407 12.01 3.75 6.98
CA ALA A 407 13.17 3.37 7.79
C ALA A 407 12.92 1.97 8.32
N VAL A 408 13.95 1.11 8.39
CA VAL A 408 13.81 -0.27 8.87
C VAL A 408 13.22 -0.28 10.28
N ALA A 409 13.72 0.56 11.17
CA ALA A 409 13.19 0.71 12.52
C ALA A 409 11.71 1.11 12.49
N ARG A 410 11.27 2.03 11.63
CA ARG A 410 9.86 2.44 11.58
C ARG A 410 8.95 1.34 11.04
N LEU A 411 9.45 0.52 10.13
CA LEU A 411 8.71 -0.67 9.67
C LEU A 411 8.57 -1.69 10.80
N LEU A 412 9.65 -1.99 11.53
CA LEU A 412 9.62 -2.91 12.68
C LEU A 412 8.69 -2.42 13.80
N HIS A 413 8.81 -1.15 14.21
CA HIS A 413 7.99 -0.55 15.26
C HIS A 413 6.52 -0.31 14.84
N GLY A 414 6.25 -0.31 13.53
CA GLY A 414 4.91 -0.16 12.98
C GLY A 414 4.05 -1.42 13.09
N GLY A 415 4.63 -2.54 13.55
CA GLY A 415 3.92 -3.82 13.66
C GLY A 415 3.64 -4.45 12.30
N LYS A 416 3.07 -5.67 12.31
CA LYS A 416 2.94 -6.54 11.13
C LYS A 416 2.23 -5.91 9.91
N GLY A 417 1.44 -4.86 10.12
CA GLY A 417 0.72 -4.14 9.07
C GLY A 417 1.52 -3.02 8.40
N SER A 418 2.72 -2.69 8.87
CA SER A 418 3.43 -1.47 8.44
C SER A 418 3.84 -1.46 6.97
N ILE A 419 4.32 -2.59 6.45
CA ILE A 419 4.73 -2.74 5.04
C ILE A 419 3.54 -2.59 4.09
N PRO A 420 2.43 -3.35 4.23
CA PRO A 420 1.30 -3.21 3.33
C PRO A 420 0.62 -1.84 3.47
N GLU A 421 0.65 -1.21 4.65
CA GLU A 421 0.19 0.17 4.84
C GLU A 421 1.04 1.18 4.05
N VAL A 422 2.37 1.06 4.05
CA VAL A 422 3.27 1.92 3.25
C VAL A 422 2.95 1.79 1.76
N ILE A 423 2.78 0.57 1.26
CA ILE A 423 2.43 0.32 -0.14
C ILE A 423 1.03 0.84 -0.47
N ALA A 424 0.04 0.61 0.39
CA ALA A 424 -1.32 1.12 0.21
C ALA A 424 -1.37 2.66 0.17
N ARG A 425 -0.60 3.34 1.03
CA ARG A 425 -0.46 4.81 0.98
C ARG A 425 0.11 5.28 -0.35
N TYR A 426 1.08 4.57 -0.92
CA TYR A 426 1.60 4.86 -2.25
C TYR A 426 0.53 4.69 -3.34
N VAL A 427 -0.21 3.58 -3.31
CA VAL A 427 -1.32 3.30 -4.26
C VAL A 427 -2.34 4.45 -4.25
N VAL A 428 -2.71 4.93 -3.07
CA VAL A 428 -3.65 6.06 -2.91
C VAL A 428 -3.05 7.38 -3.39
N GLN A 429 -1.77 7.66 -3.09
CA GLN A 429 -1.07 8.87 -3.57
C GLN A 429 -0.95 8.91 -5.10
N GLN A 430 -0.87 7.76 -5.75
CA GLN A 430 -0.83 7.64 -7.21
C GLN A 430 -2.23 7.49 -7.84
N HIS A 431 -3.30 7.44 -7.04
CA HIS A 431 -4.69 7.23 -7.49
C HIS A 431 -4.87 5.96 -8.35
N LEU A 432 -4.15 4.90 -8.01
CA LEU A 432 -4.24 3.63 -8.76
C LEU A 432 -5.55 2.92 -8.43
N ASN A 433 -6.19 2.38 -9.47
CA ASN A 433 -7.36 1.52 -9.32
C ASN A 433 -6.94 0.04 -9.14
N PRO A 434 -7.85 -0.84 -8.70
CA PRO A 434 -7.49 -2.24 -8.46
C PRO A 434 -6.98 -2.95 -9.72
N ALA A 435 -7.58 -2.69 -10.89
CA ALA A 435 -7.19 -3.31 -12.16
C ALA A 435 -5.71 -3.04 -12.52
N SER A 436 -5.16 -1.91 -12.07
CA SER A 436 -3.76 -1.54 -12.31
C SER A 436 -2.75 -2.34 -11.45
N LEU A 437 -3.19 -2.98 -10.36
CA LEU A 437 -2.31 -3.73 -9.43
C LEU A 437 -2.17 -5.22 -9.75
N PHE A 438 -3.13 -5.81 -10.48
CA PHE A 438 -3.22 -7.27 -10.67
C PHE A 438 -3.02 -7.73 -12.12
N TYR A 439 -2.69 -6.82 -13.05
CA TYR A 439 -2.27 -7.23 -14.38
C TYR A 439 -0.79 -7.66 -14.34
N SER A 440 -0.55 -8.96 -14.30
CA SER A 440 0.79 -9.52 -14.40
C SER A 440 1.38 -9.22 -15.78
N PHE A 441 2.55 -8.59 -15.81
CA PHE A 441 3.48 -8.80 -16.93
C PHE A 441 3.94 -10.25 -16.78
N THR A 442 3.36 -11.17 -17.55
CA THR A 442 3.73 -12.58 -17.52
C THR A 442 5.22 -12.68 -17.87
N THR A 443 6.02 -13.04 -16.87
CA THR A 443 7.27 -13.76 -17.07
C THR A 443 7.05 -15.10 -16.37
N ASP A 444 7.25 -16.17 -17.13
CA ASP A 444 6.78 -17.53 -16.87
C ASP A 444 7.11 -18.06 -15.47
N SER A 445 6.09 -18.58 -14.78
CA SER A 445 6.28 -19.57 -13.69
C SER A 445 5.03 -20.41 -13.36
N GLU A 446 3.87 -20.24 -14.01
CA GLU A 446 2.62 -20.96 -13.63
C GLU A 446 2.05 -21.90 -14.71
N THR A 447 2.78 -22.23 -15.77
CA THR A 447 2.29 -23.12 -16.85
C THR A 447 2.90 -24.52 -16.88
N GLN A 448 3.58 -24.97 -15.82
CA GLN A 448 4.21 -26.32 -15.79
C GLN A 448 3.43 -27.42 -15.02
N THR A 449 2.21 -27.17 -14.56
CA THR A 449 1.43 -28.17 -13.80
C THR A 449 0.16 -28.69 -14.47
N LEU A 450 -0.11 -28.36 -15.74
CA LEU A 450 -1.35 -28.79 -16.42
C LEU A 450 -1.16 -29.35 -17.84
N GLN A 451 0.05 -29.77 -18.23
CA GLN A 451 0.35 -30.32 -19.56
C GLN A 451 0.75 -31.80 -19.58
N ASP A 452 0.36 -32.58 -18.57
CA ASP A 452 0.67 -34.04 -18.52
C ASP A 452 -0.52 -34.96 -18.85
N GLU A 453 -1.70 -34.47 -19.26
CA GLU A 453 -2.88 -35.36 -19.43
C GLU A 453 -3.68 -35.23 -20.73
N ALA A 454 -3.19 -34.59 -21.79
CA ALA A 454 -3.89 -34.65 -23.07
C ALA A 454 -2.93 -34.57 -24.25
N GLU A 455 -2.74 -35.71 -24.92
CA GLU A 455 -2.72 -35.88 -26.39
C GLU A 455 -1.91 -37.13 -26.77
N GLU A 456 -2.46 -38.31 -26.44
CA GLU A 456 -2.40 -39.46 -27.34
C GLU A 456 -3.63 -39.35 -28.26
N GLU A 457 -3.44 -39.12 -29.56
CA GLU A 457 -4.10 -39.83 -30.68
C GLU A 457 -3.96 -39.08 -32.02
N GLU A 458 -3.28 -39.78 -32.93
CA GLU A 458 -3.54 -39.94 -34.37
C GLU A 458 -3.06 -38.92 -35.43
N ASP A 459 -2.13 -39.44 -36.23
CA ASP A 459 -1.68 -39.09 -37.59
C ASP A 459 -2.81 -39.02 -38.65
N VAL A 460 -2.55 -38.30 -39.77
CA VAL A 460 -2.40 -38.85 -41.15
C VAL A 460 -2.66 -37.78 -42.26
N VAL A 461 -1.55 -37.34 -42.89
CA VAL A 461 -1.20 -37.24 -44.35
C VAL A 461 -2.06 -36.49 -45.41
N GLY A 462 -1.40 -35.49 -46.05
CA GLY A 462 -1.24 -35.25 -47.53
C GLY A 462 -2.36 -34.49 -48.28
N THR A 463 -2.17 -33.72 -49.35
CA THR A 463 -1.04 -33.32 -50.24
C THR A 463 -1.58 -32.31 -51.30
N ASP A 464 -0.69 -31.50 -51.89
CA ASP A 464 -0.68 -30.88 -53.26
C ASP A 464 -1.58 -29.66 -53.59
N GLU A 465 -1.01 -28.47 -53.84
CA GLU A 465 -0.53 -27.86 -55.13
C GLU A 465 -1.70 -27.34 -56.03
N VAL A 466 -1.74 -26.20 -56.76
CA VAL A 466 -0.81 -25.13 -57.19
C VAL A 466 -1.63 -24.01 -57.96
N ASP A 467 -1.15 -22.75 -57.93
CA ASP A 467 -1.33 -21.58 -58.86
C ASP A 467 -2.66 -20.78 -59.02
N SER A 468 -2.69 -19.44 -59.23
CA SER A 468 -1.67 -18.38 -59.46
C SER A 468 -2.26 -16.94 -59.30
N GLU A 469 -1.39 -16.01 -58.84
CA GLU A 469 -1.26 -14.53 -59.05
C GLU A 469 -2.50 -13.66 -59.44
N THR A 470 -2.78 -12.45 -58.93
CA THR A 470 -1.92 -11.26 -58.76
C THR A 470 -2.68 -10.09 -58.07
N SER A 471 -1.94 -9.24 -57.36
CA SER A 471 -2.13 -7.78 -57.15
C SER A 471 -3.04 -7.20 -56.05
N GLN A 472 -2.34 -6.80 -54.97
CA GLN A 472 -2.30 -5.47 -54.33
C GLN A 472 -3.36 -5.01 -53.29
N LYS A 473 -2.77 -4.68 -52.12
CA LYS A 473 -3.05 -3.63 -51.13
C LYS A 473 -4.03 -3.94 -49.97
N GLY A 474 -3.41 -4.20 -48.81
CA GLY A 474 -3.52 -3.28 -47.67
C GLY A 474 -3.89 -3.92 -46.33
N THR A 475 -3.06 -3.61 -45.32
CA THR A 475 -3.22 -3.86 -43.87
C THR A 475 -2.86 -5.27 -43.38
N GLY A 476 -1.56 -5.45 -43.10
CA GLY A 476 -1.07 -6.61 -42.35
C GLY A 476 -1.24 -6.38 -40.85
N GLU A 477 -2.13 -7.16 -40.24
CA GLU A 477 -2.04 -7.61 -38.86
C GLU A 477 -0.65 -8.22 -38.65
N ARG A 478 0.04 -7.83 -37.56
CA ARG A 478 1.30 -8.47 -37.17
C ARG A 478 0.98 -9.54 -36.14
N ASP A 479 1.26 -10.77 -36.51
CA ASP A 479 1.31 -11.95 -35.64
C ASP A 479 2.14 -11.69 -34.37
N PRO A 480 1.65 -12.08 -33.17
CA PRO A 480 2.38 -11.90 -31.91
C PRO A 480 3.60 -12.82 -31.72
N GLN A 481 3.70 -13.92 -32.47
CA GLN A 481 4.60 -15.04 -32.13
C GLN A 481 6.08 -14.87 -32.54
N ASN A 482 6.47 -13.74 -33.15
CA ASN A 482 7.87 -13.53 -33.58
C ASN A 482 8.64 -12.47 -32.76
N LYS A 483 8.06 -11.96 -31.66
CA LYS A 483 8.78 -11.07 -30.72
C LYS A 483 9.42 -11.80 -29.54
N GLU A 484 8.90 -12.97 -29.15
CA GLU A 484 9.24 -13.59 -27.87
C GLU A 484 10.66 -14.19 -27.81
N LYS A 485 11.21 -14.69 -28.92
CA LYS A 485 12.57 -15.25 -28.93
C LYS A 485 13.71 -14.21 -28.96
N THR A 486 13.40 -12.91 -29.02
CA THR A 486 14.42 -11.85 -29.11
C THR A 486 14.54 -11.01 -27.84
N GLU A 487 13.71 -11.26 -26.82
CA GLU A 487 13.69 -10.47 -25.58
C GLU A 487 14.49 -11.09 -24.42
N GLU A 488 14.69 -12.42 -24.41
CA GLU A 488 15.39 -13.13 -23.32
C GLU A 488 16.90 -12.87 -23.21
N GLY A 489 17.51 -12.27 -24.24
CA GLY A 489 18.94 -11.94 -24.26
C GLY A 489 19.28 -10.46 -24.02
N ARG A 490 18.30 -9.58 -23.76
CA ARG A 490 18.56 -8.14 -23.58
C ARG A 490 18.88 -7.79 -22.12
N PRO A 491 19.83 -6.88 -21.86
CA PRO A 491 20.11 -6.38 -20.51
C PRO A 491 18.84 -5.82 -19.86
N LEU A 492 18.59 -6.18 -18.60
CA LEU A 492 17.47 -5.66 -17.79
C LEU A 492 17.46 -4.13 -17.75
N SER A 493 18.63 -3.49 -17.84
CA SER A 493 18.79 -2.03 -17.90
C SER A 493 18.07 -1.40 -19.09
N ASP A 494 18.18 -2.01 -20.27
CA ASP A 494 17.66 -1.46 -21.52
C ASP A 494 16.13 -1.62 -21.54
N ARG A 495 15.65 -2.76 -21.03
CA ARG A 495 14.22 -3.03 -20.84
C ARG A 495 13.58 -1.99 -19.92
N ILE A 496 14.19 -1.72 -18.76
CA ILE A 496 13.65 -0.75 -17.78
C ILE A 496 13.65 0.69 -18.33
N GLN A 497 14.64 1.08 -19.12
CA GLN A 497 14.71 2.45 -19.67
C GLN A 497 13.61 2.73 -20.69
N GLU A 498 13.23 1.74 -21.50
CA GLU A 498 12.19 1.85 -22.53
C GLU A 498 10.77 1.75 -21.98
N MET A 499 10.59 1.27 -20.74
CA MET A 499 9.27 1.10 -20.13
C MET A 499 8.57 2.43 -19.86
N GLU A 500 7.27 2.46 -20.14
CA GLU A 500 6.39 3.52 -19.68
C GLU A 500 6.33 3.54 -18.14
N GLN A 501 5.99 4.71 -17.59
CA GLN A 501 5.99 4.91 -16.14
C GLN A 501 4.99 3.99 -15.41
N SER A 502 3.85 3.71 -16.02
CA SER A 502 2.86 2.75 -15.49
C SER A 502 3.45 1.33 -15.42
N ASP A 503 4.23 0.93 -16.42
CA ASP A 503 4.84 -0.41 -16.44
C ASP A 503 6.01 -0.51 -15.46
N LYS A 504 6.75 0.57 -15.22
CA LYS A 504 7.77 0.65 -14.15
C LYS A 504 7.15 0.41 -12.77
N ILE A 505 5.98 0.98 -12.50
CA ILE A 505 5.23 0.76 -11.25
C ILE A 505 4.85 -0.72 -11.13
N LYS A 506 4.27 -1.30 -12.18
CA LYS A 506 3.83 -2.71 -12.18
C LYS A 506 5.01 -3.65 -11.96
N TYR A 507 6.11 -3.44 -12.67
CA TYR A 507 7.32 -4.24 -12.53
C TYR A 507 7.88 -4.19 -11.12
N GLN A 508 8.01 -2.98 -10.55
CA GLN A 508 8.53 -2.84 -9.18
C GLN A 508 7.58 -3.42 -8.13
N LEU A 509 6.26 -3.32 -8.34
CA LEU A 509 5.27 -3.95 -7.48
C LEU A 509 5.34 -5.50 -7.58
N GLY A 510 5.57 -6.04 -8.76
CA GLY A 510 5.82 -7.47 -8.97
C GLY A 510 7.03 -7.97 -8.19
N GLU A 511 8.15 -7.23 -8.27
CA GLU A 511 9.37 -7.56 -7.51
C GLU A 511 9.13 -7.48 -5.99
N LEU A 512 8.38 -6.48 -5.52
CA LEU A 512 8.00 -6.40 -4.11
C LEU A 512 7.14 -7.58 -3.67
N ARG A 513 6.18 -8.03 -4.49
CA ARG A 513 5.35 -9.20 -4.18
C ARG A 513 6.16 -10.50 -4.14
N ARG A 514 7.20 -10.61 -4.97
CA ARG A 514 8.14 -11.73 -4.93
C ARG A 514 9.00 -11.72 -3.66
N ARG A 515 9.37 -10.53 -3.17
CA ARG A 515 10.12 -10.36 -1.92
C ARG A 515 9.25 -10.53 -0.66
N PHE A 516 7.98 -10.15 -0.73
CA PHE A 516 7.01 -10.20 0.36
C PHE A 516 5.78 -11.06 0.00
N PRO A 517 5.95 -12.38 -0.22
CA PRO A 517 4.86 -13.25 -0.65
C PRO A 517 3.75 -13.38 0.40
N HIS A 518 4.06 -13.21 1.69
CA HIS A 518 3.07 -13.30 2.75
C HIS A 518 2.47 -11.93 3.05
N THR A 519 3.32 -10.93 3.31
CA THR A 519 2.89 -9.60 3.76
C THR A 519 2.20 -8.79 2.65
N LEU A 520 2.54 -9.04 1.38
CA LEU A 520 1.87 -8.44 0.21
C LEU A 520 0.97 -9.43 -0.53
N HIS A 521 0.49 -10.48 0.16
CA HIS A 521 -0.56 -11.34 -0.36
C HIS A 521 -1.77 -10.50 -0.82
N ASN A 522 -2.44 -10.92 -1.90
CA ASN A 522 -3.50 -10.15 -2.58
C ASN A 522 -4.52 -9.57 -1.60
N ASP A 523 -5.12 -10.41 -0.75
CA ASP A 523 -6.16 -10.01 0.20
C ASP A 523 -5.66 -9.00 1.24
N ILE A 524 -4.40 -9.10 1.66
CA ILE A 524 -3.78 -8.17 2.62
C ILE A 524 -3.61 -6.80 1.97
N LEU A 525 -3.01 -6.77 0.78
CA LEU A 525 -2.78 -5.52 0.06
C LEU A 525 -4.11 -4.85 -0.33
N LEU A 526 -5.07 -5.63 -0.86
CA LEU A 526 -6.42 -5.15 -1.19
C LEU A 526 -7.12 -4.53 0.02
N SER A 527 -7.05 -5.19 1.18
CA SER A 527 -7.65 -4.69 2.42
C SER A 527 -7.01 -3.39 2.90
N ASN A 528 -5.68 -3.28 2.83
CA ASN A 528 -4.98 -2.04 3.20
C ASN A 528 -5.26 -0.91 2.20
N CYS A 529 -5.30 -1.18 0.89
CA CYS A 529 -5.69 -0.20 -0.13
C CYS A 529 -7.14 0.28 0.09
N CYS A 530 -8.07 -0.65 0.34
CA CYS A 530 -9.45 -0.34 0.69
C CYS A 530 -9.53 0.62 1.89
N TRP A 531 -8.77 0.32 2.94
CA TRP A 531 -8.71 1.12 4.16
C TRP A 531 -8.14 2.52 3.92
N GLU A 532 -7.00 2.63 3.23
CA GLU A 532 -6.36 3.92 2.98
C GLU A 532 -7.21 4.83 2.09
N TYR A 533 -7.93 4.28 1.10
CA TYR A 533 -8.91 5.03 0.33
C TYR A 533 -10.09 5.53 1.19
N ALA A 534 -10.56 4.73 2.16
CA ALA A 534 -11.58 5.17 3.11
C ALA A 534 -11.06 6.26 4.07
N VAL A 535 -9.79 6.18 4.49
CA VAL A 535 -9.13 7.21 5.27
C VAL A 535 -9.03 8.52 4.48
N LEU A 536 -8.67 8.47 3.20
CA LEU A 536 -8.67 9.62 2.30
C LEU A 536 -10.07 10.25 2.22
N TRP A 537 -11.11 9.43 1.95
CA TRP A 537 -12.49 9.90 1.91
C TRP A 537 -12.92 10.56 3.22
N ASN A 538 -12.55 9.99 4.37
CA ASN A 538 -12.92 10.53 5.66
C ASN A 538 -12.27 11.90 5.93
N LYS A 539 -11.04 12.11 5.46
CA LYS A 539 -10.34 13.41 5.49
C LYS A 539 -10.95 14.40 4.50
N GLU A 540 -11.33 13.94 3.31
CA GLU A 540 -11.87 14.75 2.22
C GLU A 540 -13.21 14.18 1.68
N PRO A 541 -14.34 14.41 2.38
CA PRO A 541 -15.63 13.79 2.03
C PRO A 541 -16.23 14.25 0.69
N GLU A 542 -15.68 15.32 0.12
CA GLU A 542 -16.05 15.84 -1.21
C GLU A 542 -15.49 14.95 -2.33
N ALA A 543 -14.37 14.24 -2.09
CA ALA A 543 -13.75 13.31 -3.02
C ALA A 543 -14.46 11.94 -2.97
N ILE A 544 -15.74 11.88 -3.36
CA ILE A 544 -16.55 10.66 -3.22
C ILE A 544 -15.99 9.44 -3.98
N TRP A 545 -15.26 9.69 -5.08
CA TRP A 545 -14.55 8.67 -5.87
C TRP A 545 -13.56 7.84 -5.02
N SER A 546 -13.02 8.41 -3.94
CA SER A 546 -12.13 7.66 -3.04
C SER A 546 -12.90 6.59 -2.25
N LEU A 547 -14.17 6.84 -1.89
CA LEU A 547 -15.04 5.81 -1.32
C LEU A 547 -15.44 4.78 -2.37
N GLU A 548 -15.65 5.18 -3.63
CA GLU A 548 -15.92 4.26 -4.73
C GLU A 548 -14.77 3.25 -4.90
N PHE A 549 -13.52 3.75 -4.99
CA PHE A 549 -12.34 2.87 -5.04
C PHE A 549 -12.20 2.02 -3.78
N SER A 550 -12.44 2.57 -2.59
CA SER A 550 -12.43 1.78 -1.35
C SER A 550 -13.34 0.54 -1.47
N LEU A 551 -14.56 0.70 -2.00
CA LEU A 551 -15.48 -0.43 -2.20
C LEU A 551 -15.08 -1.35 -3.36
N GLU A 552 -14.46 -0.85 -4.43
CA GLU A 552 -13.91 -1.70 -5.49
C GLU A 552 -12.80 -2.61 -4.97
N TYR A 553 -11.86 -2.06 -4.18
CA TYR A 553 -10.83 -2.87 -3.51
C TYR A 553 -11.44 -3.91 -2.58
N LEU A 554 -12.44 -3.52 -1.79
CA LEU A 554 -13.12 -4.42 -0.85
C LEU A 554 -13.79 -5.60 -1.55
N ARG A 555 -14.40 -5.39 -2.73
CA ARG A 555 -15.05 -6.46 -3.51
C ARG A 555 -14.09 -7.53 -3.99
N LEU A 556 -12.82 -7.16 -4.20
CA LEU A 556 -11.81 -8.07 -4.74
C LEU A 556 -11.13 -8.92 -3.66
N VAL A 557 -11.31 -8.60 -2.38
CA VAL A 557 -10.81 -9.42 -1.27
C VAL A 557 -11.50 -10.77 -1.33
N GLN A 558 -10.76 -11.86 -1.55
CA GLN A 558 -11.32 -13.18 -1.78
C GLN A 558 -11.76 -13.85 -0.48
N ASN A 559 -10.95 -13.77 0.57
CA ASN A 559 -11.32 -14.35 1.86
C ASN A 559 -12.51 -13.60 2.49
N ALA A 560 -13.63 -14.31 2.62
CA ALA A 560 -14.89 -13.76 3.09
C ALA A 560 -14.86 -13.30 4.57
N VAL A 561 -14.12 -14.01 5.44
CA VAL A 561 -13.95 -13.62 6.86
C VAL A 561 -13.23 -12.28 6.95
N LEU A 562 -12.13 -12.13 6.21
CA LEU A 562 -11.37 -10.88 6.13
C LEU A 562 -12.24 -9.76 5.54
N ARG A 563 -12.90 -10.00 4.41
CA ARG A 563 -13.78 -9.03 3.74
C ARG A 563 -14.87 -8.54 4.70
N GLN A 564 -15.51 -9.45 5.44
CA GLN A 564 -16.52 -9.11 6.44
C GLN A 564 -15.92 -8.32 7.62
N GLY A 565 -14.74 -8.70 8.10
CA GLY A 565 -14.04 -8.03 9.18
C GLY A 565 -13.64 -6.59 8.85
N VAL A 566 -12.98 -6.40 7.70
CA VAL A 566 -12.61 -5.07 7.18
C VAL A 566 -13.85 -4.21 6.99
N SER A 567 -14.93 -4.79 6.44
CA SER A 567 -16.20 -4.08 6.29
C SER A 567 -16.81 -3.66 7.64
N SER A 568 -16.77 -4.51 8.66
CA SER A 568 -17.23 -4.14 10.01
C SER A 568 -16.46 -2.91 10.53
N LEU A 569 -15.12 -2.94 10.44
CA LEU A 569 -14.28 -1.82 10.86
C LEU A 569 -14.59 -0.54 10.08
N LEU A 570 -14.70 -0.61 8.74
CA LEU A 570 -15.04 0.53 7.88
C LEU A 570 -16.39 1.15 8.23
N TRP A 571 -17.39 0.31 8.50
CA TRP A 571 -18.72 0.75 8.89
C TRP A 571 -18.65 1.58 10.18
N HIS A 572 -18.00 1.02 11.21
CA HIS A 572 -17.95 1.62 12.53
C HIS A 572 -17.09 2.88 12.58
N MET A 573 -15.98 2.91 11.85
CA MET A 573 -15.03 4.02 11.88
C MET A 573 -15.43 5.19 10.96
N PHE A 574 -15.96 4.92 9.77
CA PHE A 574 -16.11 5.97 8.75
C PHE A 574 -17.57 6.19 8.31
N MET A 575 -18.34 5.12 8.07
CA MET A 575 -19.62 5.25 7.36
C MET A 575 -20.84 5.46 8.28
N LYS A 576 -20.94 4.75 9.40
CA LYS A 576 -22.13 4.67 10.26
C LYS A 576 -22.68 6.03 10.66
N LYS A 577 -21.80 6.94 11.09
CA LYS A 577 -22.20 8.29 11.57
C LYS A 577 -22.82 9.11 10.44
N ARG A 578 -22.20 9.15 9.27
CA ARG A 578 -22.69 9.92 8.11
C ARG A 578 -23.97 9.31 7.54
N ALA A 579 -24.02 7.99 7.43
CA ALA A 579 -25.21 7.26 6.97
C ALA A 579 -26.42 7.51 7.90
N SER A 580 -26.21 7.47 9.22
CA SER A 580 -27.24 7.78 10.21
C SER A 580 -27.71 9.23 10.10
N SER A 581 -26.79 10.20 10.04
CA SER A 581 -27.16 11.61 9.86
C SER A 581 -27.98 11.84 8.58
N ALA A 582 -27.59 11.22 7.47
CA ALA A 582 -28.31 11.33 6.20
C ALA A 582 -29.74 10.79 6.31
N ALA A 583 -29.92 9.60 6.91
CA ALA A 583 -31.25 9.01 7.08
C ALA A 583 -32.16 9.86 7.97
N HIS A 584 -31.64 10.41 9.07
CA HIS A 584 -32.41 11.27 9.97
C HIS A 584 -32.76 12.63 9.34
N LEU A 585 -31.84 13.22 8.55
CA LEU A 585 -32.11 14.43 7.79
C LEU A 585 -33.24 14.19 6.78
N MET A 586 -33.21 13.07 6.04
CA MET A 586 -34.24 12.70 5.09
C MET A 586 -35.59 12.42 5.76
N GLU A 587 -35.59 11.78 6.94
CA GLU A 587 -36.81 11.58 7.75
C GLU A 587 -37.45 12.92 8.18
N LYS A 588 -36.62 13.89 8.58
CA LYS A 588 -37.07 15.21 9.04
C LYS A 588 -37.60 16.07 7.90
N VAL A 589 -36.88 16.11 6.78
CA VAL A 589 -37.17 16.99 5.64
C VAL A 589 -38.27 16.42 4.75
N GLY A 590 -38.35 15.09 4.62
CA GLY A 590 -39.36 14.40 3.82
C GLY A 590 -39.21 14.63 2.31
N LYS A 591 -38.10 15.18 1.84
CA LYS A 591 -37.77 15.46 0.43
C LYS A 591 -36.24 15.48 0.28
N PRO A 592 -35.68 15.47 -0.94
CA PRO A 592 -34.23 15.57 -1.13
C PRO A 592 -33.71 16.82 -0.41
N PRO A 593 -32.78 16.67 0.55
CA PRO A 593 -32.26 17.81 1.30
C PRO A 593 -31.47 18.74 0.38
N LYS A 594 -31.58 20.05 0.61
CA LYS A 594 -30.79 21.05 -0.12
C LYS A 594 -29.33 21.01 0.31
N GLU A 595 -28.41 21.34 -0.58
CA GLU A 595 -26.95 21.34 -0.35
C GLU A 595 -26.53 21.92 1.01
N ARG A 596 -27.06 23.09 1.42
CA ARG A 596 -26.74 23.72 2.71
C ARG A 596 -27.01 22.81 3.92
N LEU A 597 -28.09 22.03 3.87
CA LEU A 597 -28.43 21.08 4.93
C LEU A 597 -27.54 19.84 4.87
N CYS A 598 -27.24 19.33 3.67
CA CYS A 598 -26.32 18.20 3.46
C CYS A 598 -24.94 18.50 4.06
N ARG A 599 -24.37 19.67 3.72
CA ARG A 599 -23.06 20.09 4.26
C ARG A 599 -23.08 20.24 5.77
N LYS A 600 -24.17 20.76 6.35
CA LYS A 600 -24.28 21.00 7.79
C LYS A 600 -24.45 19.72 8.61
N GLU A 601 -25.33 18.80 8.19
CA GLU A 601 -25.68 17.62 9.01
C GLU A 601 -24.91 16.35 8.62
N VAL A 602 -24.54 16.19 7.34
CA VAL A 602 -23.85 14.99 6.80
C VAL A 602 -22.38 15.27 6.50
N GLY A 603 -22.02 16.52 6.20
CA GLY A 603 -20.65 16.93 5.88
C GLY A 603 -20.22 16.60 4.46
N MET A 604 -21.16 16.62 3.51
CA MET A 604 -20.92 16.48 2.06
C MET A 604 -21.98 17.29 1.27
N ASN A 605 -21.74 17.56 -0.01
CA ASN A 605 -22.71 18.21 -0.89
C ASN A 605 -23.90 17.30 -1.24
N ASP A 606 -24.94 17.85 -1.87
CA ASP A 606 -26.16 17.12 -2.24
C ASP A 606 -25.97 16.14 -3.40
N VAL A 607 -25.10 16.44 -4.37
CA VAL A 607 -24.74 15.52 -5.46
C VAL A 607 -24.07 14.26 -4.92
N ASN A 608 -23.05 14.43 -4.08
CA ASN A 608 -22.33 13.35 -3.42
C ASN A 608 -23.23 12.56 -2.48
N LEU A 609 -24.26 13.17 -1.89
CA LEU A 609 -25.24 12.47 -1.05
C LEU A 609 -26.01 11.41 -1.85
N VAL A 610 -26.33 11.67 -3.13
CA VAL A 610 -26.98 10.70 -4.02
C VAL A 610 -26.08 9.48 -4.24
N THR A 611 -24.81 9.72 -4.57
CA THR A 611 -23.80 8.68 -4.76
C THR A 611 -23.54 7.91 -3.47
N PHE A 612 -23.36 8.62 -2.35
CA PHE A 612 -23.11 8.03 -1.03
C PHE A 612 -24.23 7.10 -0.58
N ALA A 613 -25.50 7.44 -0.80
CA ALA A 613 -26.61 6.54 -0.46
C ALA A 613 -26.55 5.23 -1.27
N THR A 614 -26.15 5.31 -2.53
CA THR A 614 -25.98 4.14 -3.40
C THR A 614 -24.80 3.29 -2.95
N LEU A 615 -23.65 3.92 -2.65
CA LEU A 615 -22.48 3.24 -2.11
C LEU A 615 -22.75 2.58 -0.76
N CYS A 616 -23.58 3.18 0.10
CA CYS A 616 -24.01 2.54 1.34
C CYS A 616 -24.83 1.26 1.09
N ALA A 617 -25.69 1.25 0.06
CA ALA A 617 -26.43 0.06 -0.31
C ALA A 617 -25.49 -1.03 -0.84
N ASP A 618 -24.58 -0.66 -1.74
CA ASP A 618 -23.62 -1.60 -2.32
C ASP A 618 -22.64 -2.14 -1.26
N PHE A 619 -22.26 -1.32 -0.30
CA PHE A 619 -21.46 -1.75 0.85
C PHE A 619 -22.19 -2.78 1.71
N MET A 620 -23.49 -2.60 1.98
CA MET A 620 -24.28 -3.60 2.71
C MET A 620 -24.38 -4.92 1.92
N GLU A 621 -24.47 -4.86 0.61
CA GLU A 621 -24.47 -6.02 -0.29
C GLU A 621 -23.14 -6.79 -0.19
N ILE A 622 -22.00 -6.10 -0.26
CA ILE A 622 -20.67 -6.72 -0.08
C ILE A 622 -20.56 -7.47 1.26
N ILE A 623 -21.07 -6.88 2.35
CA ILE A 623 -21.05 -7.53 3.67
C ILE A 623 -21.98 -8.73 3.70
N MET A 624 -23.15 -8.63 3.08
CA MET A 624 -24.12 -9.73 3.00
C MET A 624 -23.55 -10.92 2.23
N ASP A 625 -22.86 -10.68 1.11
CA ASP A 625 -22.21 -11.72 0.31
C ASP A 625 -21.07 -12.38 1.12
N ALA A 626 -20.21 -11.58 1.76
CA ALA A 626 -19.17 -12.08 2.65
C ALA A 626 -19.74 -12.90 3.82
N ASN A 627 -20.89 -12.51 4.37
CA ASN A 627 -21.54 -13.25 5.47
C ASN A 627 -22.02 -14.64 5.04
N CYS A 628 -22.43 -14.80 3.77
CA CYS A 628 -22.84 -16.09 3.20
C CYS A 628 -21.63 -17.00 2.88
N GLU A 629 -20.48 -16.42 2.56
CA GLU A 629 -19.27 -17.12 2.12
C GLU A 629 -18.27 -17.41 3.24
N ALA A 630 -18.47 -16.88 4.45
CA ALA A 630 -17.53 -16.99 5.56
C ALA A 630 -17.44 -18.41 6.14
N HIS A 631 -16.36 -19.13 5.82
CA HIS A 631 -16.11 -20.49 6.33
C HIS A 631 -14.70 -20.66 6.91
N GLU A 632 -13.67 -20.11 6.25
CA GLU A 632 -12.27 -20.34 6.62
C GLU A 632 -11.59 -19.07 7.14
N VAL A 633 -11.01 -19.19 8.34
CA VAL A 633 -10.20 -18.14 8.95
C VAL A 633 -8.82 -18.14 8.27
N PRO A 634 -8.40 -17.03 7.67
CA PRO A 634 -7.12 -16.95 6.98
C PRO A 634 -5.94 -17.00 7.96
N VAL A 635 -4.88 -17.72 7.57
CA VAL A 635 -3.62 -17.78 8.31
C VAL A 635 -2.62 -16.80 7.68
N TYR A 636 -2.04 -15.93 8.50
CA TYR A 636 -1.10 -14.91 8.04
C TYR A 636 0.29 -15.18 8.60
N ASN A 637 1.21 -15.47 7.68
CA ASN A 637 2.63 -15.62 7.98
C ASN A 637 3.37 -14.30 7.73
N LEU A 638 4.60 -14.22 8.22
CA LEU A 638 5.52 -13.12 7.94
C LEU A 638 6.79 -13.68 7.30
N GLU A 639 7.47 -12.84 6.53
CA GLU A 639 8.79 -13.17 6.01
C GLU A 639 9.79 -13.37 7.17
N PRO A 640 10.75 -14.31 7.06
CA PRO A 640 11.68 -14.64 8.15
C PRO A 640 12.43 -13.43 8.73
N ALA A 641 12.88 -12.51 7.87
CA ALA A 641 13.57 -11.29 8.27
C ALA A 641 12.69 -10.29 9.04
N TRP A 642 11.37 -10.48 9.05
CA TRP A 642 10.38 -9.57 9.62
C TRP A 642 9.55 -10.20 10.74
N GLN A 643 10.02 -11.30 11.36
CA GLN A 643 9.28 -11.95 12.45
C GLN A 643 9.27 -11.17 13.78
N LYS A 644 10.34 -10.40 14.07
CA LYS A 644 10.52 -9.65 15.33
C LYS A 644 9.90 -8.24 15.27
N MET A 645 8.72 -8.11 14.67
CA MET A 645 8.03 -6.82 14.58
C MET A 645 7.28 -6.50 15.87
N ASP A 646 7.70 -5.42 16.53
CA ASP A 646 7.11 -4.93 17.78
C ASP A 646 6.26 -3.70 17.50
N GLY A 647 4.94 -3.85 17.39
CA GLY A 647 4.07 -2.71 17.09
C GLY A 647 2.59 -2.97 17.30
N PRO A 648 1.72 -2.03 16.88
CA PRO A 648 0.28 -2.19 17.01
C PRO A 648 -0.24 -3.38 16.21
N THR A 649 -1.37 -3.92 16.66
CA THR A 649 -2.12 -4.96 15.94
C THR A 649 -2.46 -4.47 14.53
N SER A 650 -2.18 -5.30 13.53
CA SER A 650 -2.42 -4.95 12.14
C SER A 650 -3.91 -4.86 11.82
N LEU A 651 -4.26 -4.13 10.75
CA LEU A 651 -5.64 -4.07 10.23
C LEU A 651 -6.23 -5.46 10.01
N ILE A 652 -5.41 -6.38 9.50
CA ILE A 652 -5.81 -7.73 9.14
C ILE A 652 -6.15 -8.56 10.39
N GLU A 653 -5.30 -8.52 11.41
CA GLU A 653 -5.58 -9.16 12.70
C GLU A 653 -6.85 -8.58 13.35
N LEU A 654 -6.99 -7.24 13.35
CA LEU A 654 -8.20 -6.58 13.86
C LEU A 654 -9.47 -6.97 13.09
N ALA A 655 -9.35 -7.22 11.78
CA ALA A 655 -10.45 -7.61 10.93
C ALA A 655 -10.88 -9.06 11.19
N VAL A 656 -9.94 -9.99 11.32
CA VAL A 656 -10.25 -11.39 11.66
C VAL A 656 -10.90 -11.51 13.03
N ASP A 657 -10.49 -10.67 13.99
CA ASP A 657 -11.07 -10.64 15.33
C ASP A 657 -12.50 -10.04 15.39
N GLN A 658 -13.03 -9.55 14.27
CA GLN A 658 -14.40 -9.04 14.24
C GLN A 658 -15.43 -10.15 14.39
N LYS A 659 -16.47 -9.87 15.18
CA LYS A 659 -17.62 -10.77 15.32
C LYS A 659 -18.39 -10.88 14.02
N ALA A 660 -18.93 -12.07 13.75
CA ALA A 660 -19.81 -12.32 12.62
C ALA A 660 -20.99 -11.33 12.60
N THR A 661 -21.28 -10.77 11.43
CA THR A 661 -22.38 -9.82 11.24
C THR A 661 -23.73 -10.53 11.20
N ASN A 662 -24.79 -9.82 11.59
CA ASN A 662 -26.15 -10.33 11.54
C ASN A 662 -26.77 -10.05 10.17
N TYR A 663 -26.95 -11.10 9.36
CA TYR A 663 -27.51 -10.99 8.01
C TYR A 663 -28.86 -10.25 7.95
N GLY A 664 -29.76 -10.54 8.90
CA GLY A 664 -31.06 -9.88 8.96
C GLY A 664 -30.95 -8.38 9.25
N LEU A 665 -29.99 -7.97 10.08
CA LEU A 665 -29.70 -6.56 10.34
C LEU A 665 -29.11 -5.85 9.12
N LEU A 666 -28.20 -6.52 8.39
CA LEU A 666 -27.63 -5.99 7.15
C LEU A 666 -28.72 -5.75 6.11
N ARG A 667 -29.66 -6.69 5.96
CA ARG A 667 -30.81 -6.55 5.05
C ARG A 667 -31.66 -5.32 5.34
N VAL A 668 -31.94 -5.03 6.62
CA VAL A 668 -32.72 -3.85 6.99
C VAL A 668 -31.98 -2.55 6.62
N HIS A 669 -30.66 -2.49 6.79
CA HIS A 669 -29.84 -1.36 6.33
C HIS A 669 -29.83 -1.24 4.81
N PHE A 670 -29.65 -2.35 4.11
CA PHE A 670 -29.69 -2.42 2.65
C PHE A 670 -31.02 -1.86 2.09
N HIS A 671 -32.17 -2.27 2.67
CA HIS A 671 -33.47 -1.73 2.29
C HIS A 671 -33.55 -0.23 2.51
N LEU A 672 -33.06 0.28 3.65
CA LEU A 672 -33.05 1.72 3.93
C LEU A 672 -32.25 2.47 2.87
N PHE A 673 -31.04 2.00 2.53
CA PHE A 673 -30.20 2.68 1.56
C PHE A 673 -30.76 2.64 0.15
N LYS A 674 -31.36 1.52 -0.31
CA LYS A 674 -32.06 1.49 -1.60
C LYS A 674 -33.26 2.44 -1.64
N ILE A 675 -34.01 2.57 -0.54
CA ILE A 675 -35.10 3.55 -0.39
C ILE A 675 -34.54 4.99 -0.45
N MET A 676 -33.45 5.26 0.27
CA MET A 676 -32.81 6.59 0.27
C MET A 676 -32.31 6.96 -1.13
N SER A 677 -31.62 6.03 -1.81
CA SER A 677 -31.19 6.22 -3.21
C SER A 677 -32.37 6.49 -4.12
N ALA A 678 -33.50 5.77 -3.98
CA ALA A 678 -34.70 6.03 -4.79
C ALA A 678 -35.22 7.46 -4.60
N VAL A 679 -35.36 7.89 -3.35
CA VAL A 679 -35.85 9.23 -3.01
C VAL A 679 -34.92 10.32 -3.55
N LEU A 680 -33.61 10.14 -3.43
CA LEU A 680 -32.61 11.11 -3.87
C LEU A 680 -32.49 11.16 -5.40
N SER A 681 -32.29 10.02 -6.06
CA SER A 681 -32.08 9.96 -7.51
C SER A 681 -33.32 10.35 -8.31
N LEU A 682 -34.53 10.05 -7.81
CA LEU A 682 -35.79 10.39 -8.48
C LEU A 682 -36.40 11.72 -7.97
N GLY A 683 -35.73 12.45 -7.08
CA GLY A 683 -36.20 13.74 -6.60
C GLY A 683 -37.52 13.70 -5.82
N MET A 684 -37.83 12.58 -5.15
CA MET A 684 -39.17 12.32 -4.59
C MET A 684 -39.49 13.17 -3.37
N LYS A 685 -40.64 13.86 -3.39
CA LYS A 685 -41.11 14.71 -2.28
C LYS A 685 -42.13 13.96 -1.38
N SER A 686 -42.25 14.43 -0.14
CA SER A 686 -43.17 13.91 0.88
C SER A 686 -42.95 12.42 1.22
N VAL A 687 -41.69 12.02 1.37
CA VAL A 687 -41.29 10.66 1.77
C VAL A 687 -40.42 10.72 3.02
N LYS A 688 -40.91 10.13 4.11
CA LYS A 688 -40.16 9.93 5.36
C LYS A 688 -39.57 8.53 5.37
N VAL A 689 -38.26 8.42 5.08
CA VAL A 689 -37.60 7.13 4.79
C VAL A 689 -37.62 6.14 5.96
N LEU A 690 -37.49 6.60 7.20
CA LEU A 690 -37.52 5.73 8.37
C LEU A 690 -38.95 5.31 8.72
N SER A 691 -39.94 6.11 8.35
CA SER A 691 -41.37 5.79 8.52
C SER A 691 -41.88 4.67 7.62
N LEU A 692 -41.06 4.17 6.68
CA LEU A 692 -41.36 2.96 5.90
C LEU A 692 -40.96 1.66 6.64
N PHE A 693 -40.42 1.77 7.85
CA PHE A 693 -40.08 0.65 8.73
C PHE A 693 -41.01 0.61 9.94
N ASP A 694 -41.27 -0.59 10.45
CA ASP A 694 -42.00 -0.78 11.70
C ASP A 694 -41.13 -0.36 12.92
N ASN A 695 -41.73 -0.30 14.10
CA ASN A 695 -41.00 0.12 15.31
C ASN A 695 -39.76 -0.73 15.60
N LYS A 696 -39.83 -2.04 15.30
CA LYS A 696 -38.70 -2.98 15.46
C LYS A 696 -37.59 -2.67 14.47
N GLY A 697 -37.90 -2.55 13.18
CA GLY A 697 -36.94 -2.17 12.14
C GLY A 697 -36.30 -0.81 12.40
N ARG A 698 -37.09 0.19 12.77
CA ARG A 698 -36.58 1.53 13.15
C ARG A 698 -35.63 1.47 14.33
N ALA A 699 -35.92 0.65 15.34
CA ALA A 699 -35.05 0.49 16.51
C ALA A 699 -33.79 -0.34 16.23
N ALA A 700 -33.79 -1.17 15.19
CA ALA A 700 -32.65 -1.99 14.77
C ALA A 700 -31.64 -1.21 13.91
N LEU A 701 -32.11 -0.27 13.08
CA LEU A 701 -31.25 0.55 12.23
C LEU A 701 -30.13 1.26 13.03
N PHE A 702 -28.93 1.23 12.47
CA PHE A 702 -27.69 1.80 13.01
C PHE A 702 -27.22 1.22 14.36
N ARG A 703 -27.73 0.06 14.79
CA ARG A 703 -27.09 -0.74 15.86
C ARG A 703 -25.76 -1.34 15.40
N GLU A 704 -25.06 -1.99 16.32
CA GLU A 704 -23.84 -2.73 16.00
C GLU A 704 -24.14 -3.88 15.04
N LEU A 705 -23.33 -4.06 13.99
CA LEU A 705 -23.67 -5.00 12.90
C LEU A 705 -23.72 -6.46 13.35
N HIS A 706 -22.98 -6.81 14.39
CA HIS A 706 -22.98 -8.13 15.03
C HIS A 706 -24.06 -8.27 16.12
N SER A 707 -24.89 -7.26 16.35
CA SER A 707 -25.96 -7.33 17.37
C SER A 707 -27.17 -8.12 16.87
N HIS A 708 -27.97 -8.62 17.82
CA HIS A 708 -29.21 -9.36 17.55
C HIS A 708 -30.45 -8.60 18.05
N PRO A 709 -30.81 -7.45 17.44
CA PRO A 709 -32.05 -6.76 17.77
C PRO A 709 -33.26 -7.55 17.30
N LEU A 710 -34.43 -7.21 17.84
CA LEU A 710 -35.70 -7.68 17.29
C LEU A 710 -35.87 -7.11 15.88
N LEU A 711 -35.93 -8.01 14.89
CA LEU A 711 -36.09 -7.65 13.50
C LEU A 711 -37.58 -7.54 13.10
N PRO A 712 -37.89 -6.84 12.00
CA PRO A 712 -39.27 -6.71 11.50
C PRO A 712 -39.96 -8.07 11.35
N SER A 713 -41.17 -8.19 11.89
CA SER A 713 -42.01 -9.40 11.75
C SER A 713 -42.93 -9.32 10.54
N GLN A 714 -43.37 -10.46 9.99
CA GLN A 714 -44.34 -10.51 8.89
C GLN A 714 -45.72 -9.91 9.26
N LYS A 715 -46.07 -9.85 10.55
CA LYS A 715 -47.26 -9.16 11.02
C LYS A 715 -47.00 -7.65 11.07
N VAL A 716 -47.40 -6.96 10.01
CA VAL A 716 -47.22 -5.52 9.82
C VAL A 716 -48.58 -4.82 9.85
N GLU A 717 -48.65 -3.65 10.49
CA GLU A 717 -49.83 -2.79 10.52
C GLU A 717 -50.33 -2.47 9.10
N PRO A 718 -51.65 -2.58 8.81
CA PRO A 718 -52.20 -2.32 7.47
C PRO A 718 -51.84 -0.94 6.92
N GLY A 719 -51.80 0.10 7.78
CA GLY A 719 -51.41 1.45 7.36
C GLY A 719 -49.97 1.56 6.87
N LEU A 720 -49.05 0.75 7.41
CA LEU A 720 -47.66 0.72 6.94
C LEU A 720 -47.55 -0.03 5.60
N ILE A 721 -48.32 -1.11 5.42
CA ILE A 721 -48.42 -1.83 4.14
C ILE A 721 -48.90 -0.87 3.04
N SER A 722 -49.98 -0.12 3.28
CA SER A 722 -50.47 0.89 2.34
C SER A 722 -49.42 1.97 2.07
N SER A 723 -48.69 2.43 3.09
CA SER A 723 -47.64 3.44 2.93
C SER A 723 -46.48 2.95 2.05
N ARG A 724 -46.04 1.70 2.27
CA ARG A 724 -45.01 1.04 1.44
C ARG A 724 -45.49 0.85 0.00
N LYS A 725 -46.71 0.35 -0.18
CA LYS A 725 -47.33 0.15 -1.49
C LYS A 725 -47.40 1.46 -2.29
N ASN A 726 -47.91 2.52 -1.68
CA ASN A 726 -47.98 3.85 -2.29
C ASN A 726 -46.59 4.40 -2.65
N PHE A 727 -45.61 4.25 -1.76
CA PHE A 727 -44.24 4.68 -2.05
C PHE A 727 -43.66 3.94 -3.26
N LEU A 728 -43.76 2.61 -3.29
CA LEU A 728 -43.22 1.78 -4.38
C LEU A 728 -43.91 2.05 -5.73
N CYS A 729 -45.22 2.27 -5.76
CA CYS A 729 -45.92 2.73 -6.98
C CYS A 729 -45.38 4.07 -7.47
N ARG A 730 -45.17 5.04 -6.56
CA ARG A 730 -44.61 6.35 -6.93
C ARG A 730 -43.18 6.24 -7.47
N VAL A 731 -42.38 5.29 -6.96
CA VAL A 731 -41.04 5.02 -7.51
C VAL A 731 -41.14 4.57 -8.96
N ILE A 732 -42.04 3.62 -9.27
CA ILE A 732 -42.27 3.15 -10.65
C ILE A 732 -42.74 4.30 -11.55
N SER A 733 -43.79 5.01 -11.16
CA SER A 733 -44.34 6.14 -11.93
C SER A 733 -43.29 7.21 -12.22
N THR A 734 -42.51 7.59 -11.21
CA THR A 734 -41.45 8.60 -11.38
C THR A 734 -40.33 8.08 -12.26
N ALA A 735 -39.98 6.79 -12.16
CA ALA A 735 -38.96 6.19 -13.03
C ALA A 735 -39.41 6.11 -14.50
N VAL A 736 -40.65 5.69 -14.77
CA VAL A 736 -41.22 5.67 -16.13
C VAL A 736 -41.28 7.07 -16.73
N SER A 737 -41.59 8.08 -15.92
CA SER A 737 -41.62 9.49 -16.35
C SER A 737 -40.28 10.05 -16.87
N THR A 738 -39.17 9.34 -16.63
CA THR A 738 -37.84 9.71 -17.15
C THR A 738 -37.62 9.32 -18.61
N ILE A 739 -38.50 8.47 -19.17
CA ILE A 739 -38.47 8.12 -20.59
C ILE A 739 -39.05 9.29 -21.39
N GLU A 740 -38.35 9.72 -22.44
CA GLU A 740 -38.86 10.76 -23.33
C GLU A 740 -40.10 10.25 -24.08
N PRO A 741 -41.16 11.06 -24.21
CA PRO A 741 -42.36 10.66 -24.91
C PRO A 741 -42.03 10.27 -26.37
N PRO A 742 -42.76 9.30 -26.96
CA PRO A 742 -42.55 8.95 -28.37
C PRO A 742 -42.72 10.20 -29.22
N ALA A 743 -41.73 10.53 -30.05
CA ALA A 743 -41.79 11.69 -30.93
C ALA A 743 -43.13 11.68 -31.67
N THR A 744 -43.94 12.70 -31.45
CA THR A 744 -45.14 12.93 -32.25
C THR A 744 -44.68 13.02 -33.69
N LEU A 745 -45.26 12.21 -34.57
CA LEU A 745 -45.09 12.29 -36.02
C LEU A 745 -45.67 13.60 -36.55
N ASP A 746 -45.09 14.73 -36.14
CA ASP A 746 -45.29 16.01 -36.79
C ASP A 746 -44.05 16.27 -37.66
N GLN A 747 -44.33 16.40 -38.95
CA GLN A 747 -43.37 16.55 -40.03
C GLN A 747 -42.45 17.75 -39.79
N SER A 748 -41.18 17.50 -39.52
CA SER A 748 -40.03 18.06 -40.28
C SER A 748 -38.72 17.82 -39.53
N THR A 749 -37.69 17.42 -40.31
CA THR A 749 -36.28 17.31 -39.91
C THR A 749 -35.91 16.27 -38.85
N THR A 750 -35.58 15.06 -39.31
CA THR A 750 -34.17 14.56 -39.37
C THR A 750 -34.17 13.04 -39.57
N SER A 751 -33.61 12.63 -40.71
CA SER A 751 -33.00 11.32 -40.98
C SER A 751 -33.77 10.07 -40.54
N MET A 752 -34.77 9.72 -41.35
CA MET A 752 -35.15 8.34 -41.58
C MET A 752 -33.95 7.58 -42.18
N THR A 753 -33.08 7.03 -41.33
CA THR A 753 -32.14 5.98 -41.71
C THR A 753 -32.29 4.77 -40.79
N SER A 754 -32.66 3.66 -41.43
CA SER A 754 -32.60 2.26 -41.01
C SER A 754 -33.45 1.81 -39.80
N MET A 755 -34.75 1.66 -40.02
CA MET A 755 -35.57 0.67 -39.29
C MET A 755 -35.46 -0.70 -39.95
N VAL A 756 -34.36 -1.41 -39.70
CA VAL A 756 -34.33 -2.88 -39.61
C VAL A 756 -33.26 -3.20 -38.58
N SER A 757 -33.62 -3.16 -37.30
CA SER A 757 -32.77 -3.67 -36.24
C SER A 757 -33.65 -4.50 -35.32
N SER A 758 -33.22 -5.74 -35.06
CA SER A 758 -33.91 -6.71 -34.23
C SER A 758 -34.39 -6.08 -32.91
N SER A 759 -35.57 -6.47 -32.45
CA SER A 759 -36.24 -5.92 -31.24
C SER A 759 -35.30 -5.81 -30.04
N SER A 760 -34.37 -6.77 -29.89
CA SER A 760 -33.41 -6.80 -28.79
C SER A 760 -32.35 -5.68 -28.83
N ALA A 761 -31.94 -5.21 -30.00
CA ALA A 761 -30.93 -4.15 -30.13
C ALA A 761 -31.49 -2.78 -29.72
N LEU A 762 -32.76 -2.53 -30.04
CA LEU A 762 -33.48 -1.31 -29.64
C LEU A 762 -33.70 -1.27 -28.12
N ILE A 763 -34.05 -2.40 -27.50
CA ILE A 763 -34.24 -2.51 -26.04
C ILE A 763 -32.91 -2.30 -25.31
N LYS A 764 -31.81 -2.90 -25.78
CA LYS A 764 -30.46 -2.66 -25.21
C LYS A 764 -30.09 -1.17 -25.27
N ARG A 765 -30.40 -0.51 -26.39
CA ARG A 765 -30.17 0.93 -26.55
C ARG A 765 -31.04 1.75 -25.60
N GLN A 766 -32.34 1.47 -25.49
CA GLN A 766 -33.23 2.17 -24.56
C GLN A 766 -32.85 1.98 -23.09
N ARG A 767 -32.38 0.79 -22.70
CA ARG A 767 -31.87 0.53 -21.35
C ARG A 767 -30.66 1.40 -21.00
N SER A 768 -29.80 1.67 -21.99
CA SER A 768 -28.65 2.58 -21.85
C SER A 768 -29.08 4.06 -21.76
N LEU A 769 -30.06 4.47 -22.56
CA LEU A 769 -30.57 5.85 -22.58
C LEU A 769 -31.38 6.22 -21.33
N TYR A 770 -32.21 5.31 -20.80
CA TYR A 770 -33.11 5.57 -19.67
C TYR A 770 -32.88 4.59 -18.51
N PRO A 771 -31.69 4.56 -17.89
CA PRO A 771 -31.32 3.54 -16.92
C PRO A 771 -32.25 3.50 -15.69
N SER A 772 -32.75 4.66 -15.26
CA SER A 772 -33.70 4.78 -14.14
C SER A 772 -35.00 4.01 -14.38
N ALA A 773 -35.56 4.10 -15.60
CA ALA A 773 -36.83 3.47 -15.95
C ALA A 773 -36.77 1.93 -15.91
N PHE A 774 -35.59 1.34 -16.12
CA PHE A 774 -35.40 -0.11 -16.05
C PHE A 774 -34.89 -0.58 -14.68
N LYS A 775 -34.01 0.18 -14.03
CA LYS A 775 -33.43 -0.14 -12.72
C LYS A 775 -34.47 -0.15 -11.60
N TRP A 776 -35.26 0.92 -11.48
CA TRP A 776 -36.11 1.11 -10.30
C TRP A 776 -37.28 0.12 -10.20
N PRO A 777 -37.97 -0.27 -11.29
CA PRO A 777 -38.98 -1.33 -11.21
C PRO A 777 -38.43 -2.66 -10.71
N GLN A 778 -37.17 -3.02 -11.04
CA GLN A 778 -36.51 -4.22 -10.51
C GLN A 778 -36.22 -4.09 -9.00
N VAL A 779 -35.71 -2.94 -8.58
CA VAL A 779 -35.49 -2.63 -7.15
C VAL A 779 -36.82 -2.65 -6.38
N VAL A 780 -37.89 -2.14 -6.97
CA VAL A 780 -39.24 -2.18 -6.37
C VAL A 780 -39.73 -3.62 -6.19
N GLN A 781 -39.55 -4.49 -7.17
CA GLN A 781 -39.91 -5.91 -7.04
C GLN A 781 -39.13 -6.60 -5.90
N MET A 782 -37.82 -6.32 -5.79
CA MET A 782 -36.99 -6.83 -4.69
C MET A 782 -37.48 -6.33 -3.32
N LEU A 783 -37.73 -5.02 -3.18
CA LEU A 783 -38.25 -4.45 -1.93
C LEU A 783 -39.65 -4.97 -1.61
N ALA A 784 -40.52 -5.12 -2.60
CA ALA A 784 -41.87 -5.66 -2.44
C ALA A 784 -41.83 -7.10 -1.93
N ARG A 785 -40.96 -7.95 -2.49
CA ARG A 785 -40.74 -9.33 -2.04
C ARG A 785 -40.34 -9.35 -0.58
N ASP A 786 -39.36 -8.52 -0.22
CA ASP A 786 -38.77 -8.50 1.11
C ASP A 786 -39.72 -7.89 2.16
N PHE A 787 -40.63 -7.00 1.75
CA PHE A 787 -41.70 -6.47 2.57
C PHE A 787 -42.97 -7.34 2.61
N GLY A 788 -42.99 -8.47 1.88
CA GLY A 788 -44.15 -9.37 1.81
C GLY A 788 -45.36 -8.77 1.09
N LEU A 789 -45.13 -7.93 0.08
CA LEU A 789 -46.16 -7.30 -0.74
C LEU A 789 -46.40 -8.11 -2.02
N ASP A 790 -47.60 -8.00 -2.59
CA ASP A 790 -47.95 -8.66 -3.86
C ASP A 790 -47.08 -8.12 -5.01
N LEU A 791 -46.23 -8.97 -5.55
CA LEU A 791 -45.33 -8.65 -6.66
C LEU A 791 -46.10 -8.38 -7.95
N ASP A 792 -47.16 -9.14 -8.18
CA ASP A 792 -47.91 -9.07 -9.43
C ASP A 792 -48.62 -7.72 -9.55
N TYR A 793 -49.13 -7.20 -8.43
CA TYR A 793 -49.66 -5.84 -8.36
C TYR A 793 -48.67 -4.77 -8.89
N PHE A 794 -47.39 -4.82 -8.51
CA PHE A 794 -46.41 -3.83 -8.97
C PHE A 794 -46.00 -4.03 -10.42
N LYS A 795 -46.00 -5.27 -10.92
CA LYS A 795 -45.81 -5.55 -12.35
C LYS A 795 -46.95 -4.96 -13.17
N ARG A 796 -48.21 -5.19 -12.76
CA ARG A 796 -49.40 -4.58 -13.38
C ARG A 796 -49.31 -3.06 -13.38
N HIS A 797 -48.97 -2.46 -12.22
CA HIS A 797 -48.75 -1.00 -12.13
C HIS A 797 -47.69 -0.51 -13.10
N HIS A 798 -46.55 -1.20 -13.22
CA HIS A 798 -45.49 -0.84 -14.17
C HIS A 798 -45.95 -0.88 -15.63
N VAL A 799 -46.69 -1.92 -16.01
CA VAL A 799 -47.30 -2.03 -17.36
C VAL A 799 -48.26 -0.88 -17.60
N CYS A 800 -49.15 -0.58 -16.65
CA CYS A 800 -50.10 0.51 -16.74
C CYS A 800 -49.42 1.87 -16.92
N GLU A 801 -48.34 2.14 -16.19
CA GLU A 801 -47.60 3.39 -16.33
C GLU A 801 -46.94 3.49 -17.71
N LEU A 802 -46.32 2.41 -18.22
CA LEU A 802 -45.71 2.42 -19.56
C LEU A 802 -46.75 2.73 -20.65
N PHE A 803 -47.93 2.10 -20.60
CA PHE A 803 -49.02 2.46 -21.50
C PHE A 803 -49.55 3.88 -21.23
N SER A 804 -49.67 4.34 -19.99
CA SER A 804 -50.13 5.71 -19.71
C SER A 804 -49.20 6.79 -20.31
N TYR A 805 -47.89 6.52 -20.36
CA TYR A 805 -46.89 7.40 -20.99
C TYR A 805 -46.73 7.16 -22.52
N GLY A 806 -47.44 6.19 -23.10
CA GLY A 806 -47.40 5.91 -24.54
C GLY A 806 -46.23 5.03 -25.00
N HIS A 807 -45.58 4.31 -24.08
CA HIS A 807 -44.48 3.38 -24.37
C HIS A 807 -44.97 1.95 -24.58
N ASP A 808 -45.94 1.78 -25.49
CA ASP A 808 -46.73 0.55 -25.66
C ASP A 808 -45.86 -0.69 -25.87
N LYS A 809 -44.82 -0.61 -26.73
CA LYS A 809 -43.90 -1.74 -26.97
C LYS A 809 -43.16 -2.21 -25.72
N LEU A 810 -42.76 -1.27 -24.85
CA LEU A 810 -42.14 -1.62 -23.57
C LEU A 810 -43.17 -2.19 -22.59
N GLY A 811 -44.39 -1.63 -22.60
CA GLY A 811 -45.52 -2.16 -21.84
C GLY A 811 -45.84 -3.61 -22.21
N GLU A 812 -45.84 -3.94 -23.51
CA GLU A 812 -46.05 -5.29 -24.04
C GLU A 812 -45.00 -6.29 -23.54
N GLU A 813 -43.72 -5.92 -23.55
CA GLU A 813 -42.64 -6.78 -23.06
C GLU A 813 -42.79 -7.08 -21.56
N VAL A 814 -43.03 -6.05 -20.75
CA VAL A 814 -43.19 -6.19 -19.30
C VAL A 814 -44.47 -6.97 -18.97
N MET A 815 -45.53 -6.81 -19.76
CA MET A 815 -46.81 -7.50 -19.60
C MET A 815 -46.66 -9.03 -19.65
N LEU A 816 -45.66 -9.57 -20.35
CA LEU A 816 -45.39 -11.01 -20.39
C LEU A 816 -45.03 -11.58 -19.01
N SER A 817 -44.58 -10.74 -18.07
CA SER A 817 -44.20 -11.15 -16.72
C SER A 817 -45.35 -11.14 -15.71
N VAL A 818 -46.53 -10.67 -16.11
CA VAL A 818 -47.73 -10.56 -15.26
C VAL A 818 -48.48 -11.90 -15.22
N ASN A 819 -48.84 -12.35 -14.03
CA ASN A 819 -49.56 -13.61 -13.82
C ASN A 819 -51.09 -13.43 -13.83
N ASP A 820 -51.60 -12.34 -13.24
CA ASP A 820 -53.05 -12.07 -13.18
C ASP A 820 -53.52 -11.42 -14.48
N HIS A 821 -53.81 -12.26 -15.47
CA HIS A 821 -54.19 -11.83 -16.81
C HIS A 821 -55.55 -11.14 -16.86
N GLU A 822 -56.51 -11.56 -16.03
CA GLU A 822 -57.86 -11.00 -16.03
C GLU A 822 -57.84 -9.56 -15.50
N GLU A 823 -57.24 -9.32 -14.34
CA GLU A 823 -57.08 -7.97 -13.79
C GLU A 823 -56.21 -7.10 -14.70
N MET A 824 -55.17 -7.67 -15.33
CA MET A 824 -54.38 -6.93 -16.31
C MET A 824 -55.26 -6.50 -17.50
N GLY A 825 -56.13 -7.37 -18.02
CA GLY A 825 -57.08 -7.06 -19.09
C GLY A 825 -58.00 -5.89 -18.72
N VAL A 826 -58.54 -5.87 -17.49
CA VAL A 826 -59.38 -4.77 -16.99
C VAL A 826 -58.61 -3.45 -16.92
N HIS A 827 -57.36 -3.48 -16.44
CA HIS A 827 -56.52 -2.27 -16.38
C HIS A 827 -56.17 -1.74 -17.78
N LEU A 828 -55.81 -2.61 -18.74
CA LEU A 828 -55.53 -2.22 -20.12
C LEU A 828 -56.78 -1.65 -20.80
N LEU A 829 -57.94 -2.27 -20.57
CA LEU A 829 -59.23 -1.76 -21.06
C LEU A 829 -59.49 -0.33 -20.55
N THR A 830 -59.19 -0.08 -19.28
CA THR A 830 -59.35 1.26 -18.67
C THR A 830 -58.44 2.29 -19.35
N ILE A 831 -57.17 1.96 -19.59
CA ILE A 831 -56.21 2.87 -20.27
C ILE A 831 -56.63 3.09 -21.73
N GLY A 832 -56.99 2.03 -22.45
CA GLY A 832 -57.49 2.12 -23.83
C GLY A 832 -58.75 2.97 -23.92
N GLY A 833 -59.70 2.76 -23.00
CA GLY A 833 -60.90 3.59 -22.87
C GLY A 833 -60.59 5.05 -22.59
N GLN A 834 -59.62 5.36 -21.74
CA GLN A 834 -59.19 6.74 -21.47
C GLN A 834 -58.59 7.39 -22.72
N ARG A 835 -57.78 6.67 -23.51
CA ARG A 835 -57.20 7.17 -24.77
C ARG A 835 -58.30 7.48 -25.79
N VAL A 836 -59.26 6.57 -25.95
CA VAL A 836 -60.43 6.76 -26.83
C VAL A 836 -61.31 7.92 -26.34
N ALA A 837 -61.54 8.02 -25.04
CA ALA A 837 -62.30 9.13 -24.46
C ALA A 837 -61.60 10.48 -24.68
N TRP A 838 -60.28 10.55 -24.63
CA TRP A 838 -59.54 11.77 -24.96
C TRP A 838 -59.69 12.12 -26.45
N GLU A 839 -59.51 11.16 -27.35
CA GLU A 839 -59.66 11.39 -28.80
C GLU A 839 -61.07 11.90 -29.15
N ILE A 840 -62.12 11.28 -28.59
CA ILE A 840 -63.51 11.63 -28.89
C ILE A 840 -63.95 12.94 -28.21
N PHE A 841 -63.63 13.14 -26.94
CA PHE A 841 -64.19 14.25 -26.15
C PHE A 841 -63.26 15.45 -25.97
N LYS A 842 -61.95 15.35 -26.27
CA LYS A 842 -60.98 16.42 -26.00
C LYS A 842 -60.21 16.90 -27.23
N ARG A 843 -59.88 16.02 -28.18
CA ARG A 843 -59.06 16.39 -29.34
C ARG A 843 -59.84 17.18 -30.40
N ASP A 844 -60.96 16.64 -30.88
CA ASP A 844 -61.84 17.30 -31.85
C ASP A 844 -63.27 16.73 -31.73
N ILE A 845 -64.07 17.38 -30.88
CA ILE A 845 -65.43 16.92 -30.55
C ILE A 845 -66.31 16.94 -31.80
N ASP A 846 -66.20 17.98 -32.63
CA ASP A 846 -67.11 18.19 -33.77
C ASP A 846 -66.85 17.16 -34.88
N ARG A 847 -65.59 16.83 -35.13
CA ARG A 847 -65.21 15.76 -36.07
C ARG A 847 -65.57 14.38 -35.55
N ASN A 848 -65.35 14.13 -34.26
CA ASN A 848 -65.45 12.79 -33.69
C ASN A 848 -66.85 12.45 -33.13
N PHE A 849 -67.78 13.42 -33.07
CA PHE A 849 -69.14 13.23 -32.55
C PHE A 849 -69.94 12.15 -33.31
N GLN A 850 -69.69 12.02 -34.62
CA GLN A 850 -70.38 11.04 -35.46
C GLN A 850 -70.12 9.59 -35.00
N HIS A 851 -68.98 9.33 -34.37
CA HIS A 851 -68.62 8.00 -33.87
C HIS A 851 -69.37 7.61 -32.58
N LEU A 852 -69.96 8.58 -31.86
CA LEU A 852 -70.82 8.30 -30.69
C LEU A 852 -72.18 7.73 -31.08
N ALA A 853 -72.68 8.04 -32.29
CA ALA A 853 -74.00 7.58 -32.75
C ALA A 853 -74.07 6.05 -32.96
N GLY A 854 -72.92 5.39 -33.12
CA GLY A 854 -72.80 3.95 -33.31
C GLY A 854 -72.46 3.14 -32.07
N MET A 855 -72.35 3.77 -30.89
CA MET A 855 -71.99 3.12 -29.62
C MET A 855 -73.24 2.82 -28.77
N SER A 856 -73.17 1.76 -27.96
CA SER A 856 -74.20 1.45 -26.97
C SER A 856 -74.30 2.52 -25.90
N THR A 857 -75.47 2.63 -25.27
CA THR A 857 -75.68 3.58 -24.16
C THR A 857 -74.80 3.26 -22.94
N SER A 858 -74.47 1.99 -22.74
CA SER A 858 -73.58 1.50 -21.69
C SER A 858 -72.13 1.92 -21.95
N LEU A 859 -71.60 1.70 -23.15
CA LEU A 859 -70.25 2.09 -23.53
C LEU A 859 -70.06 3.61 -23.48
N THR A 860 -71.03 4.37 -24.01
CA THR A 860 -71.00 5.84 -23.98
C THR A 860 -71.02 6.38 -22.55
N ARG A 861 -71.83 5.80 -21.66
CA ARG A 861 -71.87 6.19 -20.23
C ARG A 861 -70.54 5.86 -19.54
N TRP A 862 -69.97 4.70 -19.83
CA TRP A 862 -68.68 4.29 -19.27
C TRP A 862 -67.55 5.22 -19.71
N LEU A 863 -67.42 5.51 -21.01
CA LEU A 863 -66.40 6.44 -21.54
C LEU A 863 -66.52 7.85 -20.95
N LYS A 864 -67.73 8.36 -20.72
CA LYS A 864 -67.96 9.66 -20.05
C LYS A 864 -67.54 9.67 -18.58
N ASN A 865 -67.59 8.51 -17.92
CA ASN A 865 -67.18 8.37 -16.52
C ASN A 865 -65.68 8.09 -16.37
N LEU A 866 -64.96 7.77 -17.46
CA LEU A 866 -63.51 7.71 -17.44
C LEU A 866 -62.94 9.11 -17.36
N GLU A 867 -61.87 9.26 -16.58
CA GLU A 867 -61.11 10.51 -16.46
C GLU A 867 -59.92 10.46 -17.43
N PRO A 868 -59.99 11.08 -18.64
CA PRO A 868 -58.93 10.99 -19.64
C PRO A 868 -57.69 11.79 -19.23
N ASP A 869 -57.89 12.78 -18.36
CA ASP A 869 -56.84 13.64 -17.79
C ASP A 869 -55.89 12.88 -16.84
N LYS A 870 -56.20 11.62 -16.48
CA LYS A 870 -55.29 10.72 -15.74
C LYS A 870 -54.17 10.12 -16.60
N LEU A 871 -54.26 10.20 -17.93
CA LEU A 871 -53.20 9.76 -18.82
C LEU A 871 -52.05 10.75 -18.82
N HIS A 872 -50.81 10.24 -18.87
CA HIS A 872 -49.63 11.10 -18.95
C HIS A 872 -49.31 11.53 -20.38
N CYS A 873 -49.57 10.65 -21.37
CA CYS A 873 -49.47 10.95 -22.79
C CYS A 873 -50.84 10.79 -23.44
N HIS A 874 -51.36 11.90 -23.96
CA HIS A 874 -52.68 11.90 -24.61
C HIS A 874 -52.59 11.67 -26.13
N ALA A 875 -51.48 12.04 -26.76
CA ALA A 875 -51.30 12.01 -28.21
C ALA A 875 -50.69 10.67 -28.71
N VAL A 876 -51.33 9.56 -28.34
CA VAL A 876 -50.91 8.22 -28.80
C VAL A 876 -51.66 7.86 -30.09
N PRO A 877 -51.00 7.30 -31.13
CA PRO A 877 -51.68 6.87 -32.35
C PRO A 877 -52.83 5.90 -32.06
N LEU A 878 -53.96 6.08 -32.76
CA LEU A 878 -55.12 5.20 -32.61
C LEU A 878 -54.80 3.75 -32.98
N THR A 879 -53.86 3.51 -33.88
CA THR A 879 -53.38 2.17 -34.23
C THR A 879 -52.75 1.44 -33.04
N TRP A 880 -52.02 2.15 -32.16
CA TRP A 880 -51.45 1.58 -30.94
C TRP A 880 -52.54 1.36 -29.89
N THR A 881 -53.54 2.25 -29.85
CA THR A 881 -54.71 2.08 -28.98
C THR A 881 -55.56 0.86 -29.38
N VAL A 882 -55.67 0.55 -30.68
CA VAL A 882 -56.28 -0.70 -31.16
C VAL A 882 -55.51 -1.91 -30.65
N LEU A 883 -54.18 -1.95 -30.81
CA LEU A 883 -53.34 -3.06 -30.32
C LEU A 883 -53.46 -3.25 -28.80
N LEU A 884 -53.47 -2.15 -28.04
CA LEU A 884 -53.72 -2.17 -26.59
C LEU A 884 -55.07 -2.81 -26.25
N LEU A 885 -56.13 -2.44 -26.97
CA LEU A 885 -57.48 -3.01 -26.77
C LEU A 885 -57.58 -4.47 -27.22
N GLU A 886 -56.83 -4.89 -28.24
CA GLU A 886 -56.69 -6.31 -28.61
C GLU A 886 -56.03 -7.09 -27.47
N HIS A 887 -54.96 -6.55 -26.87
CA HIS A 887 -54.32 -7.14 -25.71
C HIS A 887 -55.23 -7.19 -24.47
N ALA A 888 -56.14 -6.23 -24.30
CA ALA A 888 -57.15 -6.24 -23.25
C ALA A 888 -58.22 -7.31 -23.52
N ALA A 889 -58.81 -7.33 -24.71
CA ALA A 889 -59.90 -8.23 -25.09
C ALA A 889 -59.46 -9.71 -25.07
N THR A 890 -58.24 -10.01 -25.54
CA THR A 890 -57.68 -11.38 -25.53
C THR A 890 -57.45 -11.95 -24.13
N ARG A 891 -57.38 -11.09 -23.11
CA ARG A 891 -57.13 -11.49 -21.71
C ARG A 891 -58.39 -11.57 -20.85
N LEU A 892 -59.51 -11.04 -21.34
CA LEU A 892 -60.81 -11.11 -20.65
C LEU A 892 -61.57 -12.35 -21.13
N THR A 893 -61.87 -13.26 -20.21
CA THR A 893 -62.71 -14.44 -20.49
C THR A 893 -64.15 -14.03 -20.81
N GLU A 894 -64.90 -14.89 -21.50
CA GLU A 894 -66.31 -14.64 -21.87
C GLU A 894 -67.21 -14.42 -20.63
N ASP A 895 -66.84 -15.02 -19.48
CA ASP A 895 -67.55 -14.86 -18.21
C ASP A 895 -67.31 -13.49 -17.54
N SER A 896 -66.33 -12.71 -18.02
CA SER A 896 -65.99 -11.43 -17.43
C SER A 896 -67.06 -10.37 -17.72
N ARG A 897 -67.49 -9.64 -16.69
CA ARG A 897 -68.42 -8.50 -16.83
C ARG A 897 -67.94 -7.39 -17.76
N HIS A 898 -66.65 -7.40 -18.13
CA HIS A 898 -66.02 -6.42 -19.00
C HIS A 898 -65.76 -6.95 -20.43
N HIS A 899 -66.06 -8.21 -20.72
CA HIS A 899 -65.78 -8.85 -22.01
C HIS A 899 -66.53 -8.16 -23.17
N ASP A 900 -67.87 -8.07 -23.06
CA ASP A 900 -68.71 -7.43 -24.08
C ASP A 900 -68.34 -5.96 -24.30
N LEU A 901 -68.02 -5.26 -23.20
CA LEU A 901 -67.59 -3.86 -23.24
C LEU A 901 -66.24 -3.70 -23.97
N ALA A 902 -65.30 -4.63 -23.76
CA ALA A 902 -64.00 -4.62 -24.41
C ALA A 902 -64.10 -4.91 -25.92
N GLN A 903 -64.93 -5.88 -26.31
CA GLN A 903 -65.17 -6.22 -27.73
C GLN A 903 -65.84 -5.04 -28.46
N GLU A 904 -66.88 -4.45 -27.87
CA GLU A 904 -67.57 -3.29 -28.44
C GLU A 904 -66.60 -2.10 -28.59
N LEU A 905 -65.81 -1.79 -27.55
CA LEU A 905 -64.85 -0.69 -27.61
C LEU A 905 -63.76 -0.94 -28.66
N LEU A 906 -63.25 -2.16 -28.79
CA LEU A 906 -62.24 -2.53 -29.78
C LEU A 906 -62.75 -2.32 -31.22
N GLU A 907 -63.95 -2.82 -31.53
CA GLU A 907 -64.55 -2.68 -32.86
C GLU A 907 -64.77 -1.20 -33.23
N LYS A 908 -65.28 -0.41 -32.29
CA LYS A 908 -65.51 1.03 -32.50
C LYS A 908 -64.20 1.81 -32.61
N THR A 909 -63.16 1.40 -31.91
CA THR A 909 -61.83 2.03 -32.02
C THR A 909 -61.15 1.68 -33.35
N ARG A 910 -61.34 0.47 -33.89
CA ARG A 910 -60.85 0.11 -35.23
C ARG A 910 -61.50 0.95 -36.32
N THR A 911 -62.82 1.16 -36.24
CA THR A 911 -63.54 2.03 -37.17
C THR A 911 -63.10 3.49 -37.05
N LEU A 912 -62.87 3.98 -35.83
CA LEU A 912 -62.31 5.31 -35.59
C LEU A 912 -60.90 5.47 -36.18
N ALA A 913 -60.02 4.48 -35.99
CA ALA A 913 -58.66 4.49 -36.52
C ALA A 913 -58.62 4.50 -38.05
N ALA A 914 -59.47 3.69 -38.71
CA ALA A 914 -59.58 3.64 -40.17
C ALA A 914 -60.02 4.98 -40.78
N PHE A 915 -60.98 5.66 -40.14
CA PHE A 915 -61.45 6.98 -40.57
C PHE A 915 -60.35 8.06 -40.50
N THR A 916 -59.51 8.01 -39.47
CA THR A 916 -58.39 8.96 -39.30
C THR A 916 -57.21 8.73 -40.23
N SER A 917 -57.12 7.58 -40.90
CA SER A 917 -56.07 7.29 -41.90
C SER A 917 -56.47 7.65 -43.33
N GLU A 918 -57.76 7.88 -43.60
CA GLU A 918 -58.31 8.25 -44.91
C GLU A 918 -58.46 9.78 -45.10
N SER A 919 -58.26 10.56 -44.03
CA SER A 919 -58.22 12.03 -44.01
C SER A 919 -56.80 12.54 -43.81
#